data_AF-A0A4Y9PXL2-F1
#
_entry.id   AF-A0A4Y9PXL2-F1
#
_cell.length_a   1.000
_cell.length_b   1.000
_cell.length_c   1.000
_cell.angle_alpha   90.00
_cell.angle_beta   90.00
_cell.angle_gamma   90.00
#
_symmetry.space_group_name_H-M   'P 1'
#
loop_
_entity.id
_entity.type
_entity.pdbx_description
1 polymer ?
#
loop_
_entity_poly.entity_id
_entity_poly.type
_entity_poly.pdbx_seq_one_letter_code
_entity_poly.pdbx_strand_id
1 'polypeptide(L)'
;MSAPSISRLADDVDRLRALRDVKDLHRRYAHLGLLGRWDEAADLFADDAELRSGEQTTVGRVDIAEQLRTQIGAGADPGAFRAEFIDEPLAHLSQDARTARIRWSTICFSADGHGGTGIAGGLYENVYRRTPEGWRIAVQESFRQFEGDHPTGWTNVDGADLPIVPYHCSVDEVGIPLPLPDTPPHTTASVAELARRIDELCAEDAVRNLVHTYGYYVDRRMWTDVVDLFTEDARVELSPGGTFHAAEGVRAAMLTMGPEGLEEGQLNDRPLFDTLVRVLPGGRATTRSIELGMLGDAGRGEAAWEIRVVTTVCIRIDGLWRIRDLHVARAMKADYFAGWGNAELPALPVPTDQDPLGPDGDAAVPAADAVELSADPLVLRTRLDRALAYDGAENVSAAYGYYIDDFRWPEMGALFAEKGNKQSPFAGYYLGRDRIMGATTATWGDPPLTRPGISYHWRTQPVISVSADGRSAHVRVRLFQPRTHKHPSKAGDFYAAGFHGGMYPNDQVVLEDGSWRLWSLTIDEPYFVSPDWSGGWSSVPPADEQPTPRPSPLLTVYPPDIPMTALGRREEHFRGGTGTLIQWPGILPMWFHYRNPVSGREPENFWPDCVPSEILPESRMTHHGYQMPPNGPEIDGVEV
;
A
#
# COMPACT_ATOMS: atom_id res chain seq x y z
N MET A 1 11.29 -8.79 -31.93
CA MET A 1 10.33 -9.80 -31.44
C MET A 1 9.19 -9.90 -32.44
N SER A 2 8.65 -11.10 -32.72
CA SER A 2 7.46 -11.27 -33.56
C SER A 2 6.22 -10.75 -32.83
N ALA A 3 5.26 -10.15 -33.54
CA ALA A 3 4.00 -9.72 -32.94
C ALA A 3 3.27 -10.91 -32.27
N PRO A 4 2.70 -10.73 -31.06
CA PRO A 4 1.95 -11.80 -30.42
C PRO A 4 0.70 -12.13 -31.25
N SER A 5 0.24 -13.38 -31.17
CA SER A 5 -1.08 -13.72 -31.74
C SER A 5 -2.17 -12.94 -31.01
N ILE A 6 -3.24 -12.57 -31.71
CA ILE A 6 -4.38 -11.84 -31.11
C ILE A 6 -5.01 -12.62 -29.96
N SER A 7 -5.06 -13.96 -30.07
CA SER A 7 -5.48 -14.86 -28.98
C SER A 7 -4.61 -14.72 -27.75
N ARG A 8 -3.29 -14.63 -27.91
CA ARG A 8 -2.39 -14.46 -26.78
C ARG A 8 -2.57 -13.10 -26.11
N LEU A 9 -2.68 -12.04 -26.91
CA LEU A 9 -2.91 -10.69 -26.39
C LEU A 9 -4.23 -10.63 -25.60
N ALA A 10 -5.31 -11.23 -26.13
CA ALA A 10 -6.60 -11.28 -25.47
C ALA A 10 -6.57 -12.05 -24.14
N ASP A 11 -5.91 -13.22 -24.14
CA ASP A 11 -5.75 -14.03 -22.93
C ASP A 11 -4.99 -13.26 -21.84
N ASP A 12 -3.85 -12.66 -22.17
CA ASP A 12 -3.06 -11.91 -21.18
C ASP A 12 -3.83 -10.69 -20.62
N VAL A 13 -4.65 -10.01 -21.44
CA VAL A 13 -5.55 -8.94 -20.98
C VAL A 13 -6.60 -9.49 -20.00
N ASP A 14 -7.27 -10.59 -20.34
CA ASP A 14 -8.33 -11.16 -19.50
C ASP A 14 -7.78 -11.73 -18.18
N ARG A 15 -6.56 -12.27 -18.21
CA ARG A 15 -5.85 -12.76 -17.02
C ARG A 15 -5.45 -11.62 -16.07
N LEU A 16 -4.89 -10.53 -16.60
CA LEU A 16 -4.54 -9.36 -15.77
C LEU A 16 -5.79 -8.73 -15.15
N ARG A 17 -6.86 -8.57 -15.92
CA ARG A 17 -8.16 -8.10 -15.39
C ARG A 17 -8.67 -9.02 -14.29
N ALA A 18 -8.60 -10.34 -14.48
CA ALA A 18 -9.01 -11.29 -13.46
C ALA A 18 -8.22 -11.14 -12.14
N LEU A 19 -6.91 -10.91 -12.20
CA LEU A 19 -6.11 -10.68 -11.00
C LEU A 19 -6.57 -9.41 -10.24
N ARG A 20 -6.82 -8.32 -10.97
CA ARG A 20 -7.27 -7.04 -10.39
C ARG A 20 -8.71 -7.13 -9.85
N ASP A 21 -9.61 -7.80 -10.57
CA ASP A 21 -10.97 -8.08 -10.10
C ASP A 21 -10.96 -8.82 -8.75
N VAL A 22 -10.05 -9.78 -8.57
CA VAL A 22 -9.90 -10.53 -7.32
C VAL A 22 -9.35 -9.66 -6.20
N LYS A 23 -8.35 -8.81 -6.48
CA LYS A 23 -7.84 -7.83 -5.50
C LYS A 23 -8.95 -6.90 -5.03
N ASP A 24 -9.72 -6.36 -5.97
CA ASP A 24 -10.81 -5.42 -5.69
C ASP A 24 -12.00 -6.10 -4.99
N LEU A 25 -12.23 -7.39 -5.20
CA LEU A 25 -13.25 -8.13 -4.47
C LEU A 25 -13.01 -8.07 -2.95
N HIS A 26 -11.76 -8.20 -2.50
CA HIS A 26 -11.47 -8.13 -1.07
C HIS A 26 -11.44 -6.69 -0.55
N ARG A 27 -10.91 -5.73 -1.32
CA ARG A 27 -11.01 -4.29 -0.96
C ARG A 27 -12.47 -3.87 -0.77
N ARG A 28 -13.38 -4.33 -1.65
CA ARG A 28 -14.83 -4.13 -1.51
C ARG A 28 -15.37 -4.70 -0.20
N TYR A 29 -14.90 -5.88 0.22
CA TYR A 29 -15.29 -6.46 1.51
C TYR A 29 -14.94 -5.53 2.69
N ALA A 30 -13.73 -4.96 2.73
CA ALA A 30 -13.34 -4.00 3.77
C ALA A 30 -14.23 -2.74 3.79
N HIS A 31 -14.49 -2.17 2.60
CA HIS A 31 -15.37 -1.01 2.45
C HIS A 31 -16.83 -1.28 2.87
N LEU A 32 -17.39 -2.44 2.50
CA LEU A 32 -18.74 -2.82 2.88
C LEU A 32 -18.84 -3.06 4.39
N GLY A 33 -17.79 -3.63 5.00
CA GLY A 33 -17.69 -3.80 6.44
C GLY A 33 -17.70 -2.47 7.19
N LEU A 34 -16.92 -1.48 6.73
CA LEU A 34 -16.93 -0.13 7.31
C LEU A 34 -18.32 0.54 7.23
N LEU A 35 -19.09 0.25 6.18
CA LEU A 35 -20.45 0.76 6.00
C LEU A 35 -21.51 -0.06 6.74
N GLY A 36 -21.15 -1.16 7.41
CA GLY A 36 -22.09 -2.10 8.04
C GLY A 36 -23.00 -2.84 7.03
N ARG A 37 -22.62 -2.89 5.74
CA ARG A 37 -23.40 -3.51 4.66
C ARG A 37 -23.08 -5.01 4.55
N TRP A 38 -23.31 -5.74 5.65
CA TRP A 38 -22.88 -7.14 5.82
C TRP A 38 -23.53 -8.12 4.85
N ASP A 39 -24.78 -7.88 4.45
CA ASP A 39 -25.45 -8.68 3.41
C ASP A 39 -24.73 -8.59 2.07
N GLU A 40 -24.37 -7.38 1.66
CA GLU A 40 -23.66 -7.15 0.42
C GLU A 40 -22.22 -7.65 0.50
N ALA A 41 -21.60 -7.57 1.68
CA ALA A 41 -20.29 -8.19 1.92
C ALA A 41 -20.38 -9.72 1.76
N ALA A 42 -21.47 -10.35 2.24
CA ALA A 42 -21.70 -11.78 2.06
C ALA A 42 -21.96 -12.16 0.58
N ASP A 43 -22.55 -11.29 -0.23
CA ASP A 43 -22.74 -11.52 -1.68
C ASP A 43 -21.43 -11.62 -2.48
N LEU A 44 -20.31 -11.15 -1.92
CA LEU A 44 -18.97 -11.34 -2.48
C LEU A 44 -18.47 -12.79 -2.36
N PHE A 45 -19.09 -13.59 -1.49
CA PHE A 45 -18.76 -15.00 -1.28
C PHE A 45 -19.53 -15.91 -2.23
N ALA A 46 -18.91 -17.03 -2.59
CA ALA A 46 -19.61 -18.08 -3.32
C ALA A 46 -20.67 -18.76 -2.44
N ASP A 47 -21.66 -19.41 -3.06
CA ASP A 47 -22.81 -19.98 -2.32
C ASP A 47 -22.39 -21.05 -1.28
N ASP A 48 -21.33 -21.79 -1.57
CA ASP A 48 -20.70 -22.85 -0.77
C ASP A 48 -19.39 -22.39 -0.12
N ALA A 49 -19.13 -21.08 -0.06
CA ALA A 49 -17.87 -20.55 0.44
C ALA A 49 -17.64 -20.90 1.90
N GLU A 50 -16.37 -20.82 2.32
CA GLU A 50 -15.97 -21.09 3.69
C GLU A 50 -15.31 -19.87 4.32
N LEU A 51 -15.71 -19.55 5.55
CA LEU A 51 -15.02 -18.61 6.43
C LEU A 51 -14.32 -19.43 7.52
N ARG A 52 -12.98 -19.38 7.56
CA ARG A 52 -12.16 -20.21 8.45
C ARG A 52 -11.32 -19.35 9.39
N SER A 53 -11.27 -19.72 10.67
CA SER A 53 -10.42 -19.08 11.67
C SER A 53 -10.07 -20.09 12.77
N GLY A 54 -8.82 -20.54 12.80
CA GLY A 54 -8.41 -21.62 13.71
C GLY A 54 -9.23 -22.90 13.46
N GLU A 55 -9.82 -23.47 14.51
CA GLU A 55 -10.68 -24.66 14.41
C GLU A 55 -12.11 -24.33 13.96
N GLN A 56 -12.48 -23.06 13.87
CA GLN A 56 -13.82 -22.64 13.46
C GLN A 56 -13.93 -22.56 11.93
N THR A 57 -15.00 -23.13 11.40
CA THR A 57 -15.34 -23.04 9.98
C THR A 57 -16.84 -22.83 9.84
N THR A 58 -17.21 -21.80 9.09
CA THR A 58 -18.59 -21.51 8.70
C THR A 58 -18.73 -21.68 7.21
N VAL A 59 -19.75 -22.42 6.78
CA VAL A 59 -19.91 -22.85 5.41
C VAL A 59 -21.22 -22.33 4.85
N GLY A 60 -21.14 -21.73 3.67
CA GLY A 60 -22.28 -21.25 2.92
C GLY A 60 -22.59 -19.77 3.19
N ARG A 61 -23.05 -19.08 2.14
CA ARG A 61 -23.24 -17.62 2.17
C ARG A 61 -24.17 -17.14 3.29
N VAL A 62 -25.25 -17.87 3.57
CA VAL A 62 -26.24 -17.50 4.59
C VAL A 62 -25.61 -17.47 5.99
N ASP A 63 -24.90 -18.53 6.35
CA ASP A 63 -24.27 -18.65 7.67
C ASP A 63 -23.08 -17.68 7.79
N ILE A 64 -22.35 -17.45 6.70
CA ILE A 64 -21.33 -16.39 6.64
C ILE A 64 -21.95 -15.02 6.90
N ALA A 65 -23.09 -14.69 6.28
CA ALA A 65 -23.77 -13.42 6.51
C ALA A 65 -24.20 -13.26 7.97
N GLU A 66 -24.66 -14.33 8.62
CA GLU A 66 -24.99 -14.31 10.05
C GLU A 66 -23.73 -14.07 10.89
N GLN A 67 -22.65 -14.79 10.62
CA GLN A 67 -21.39 -14.61 11.34
C GLN A 67 -20.83 -13.20 11.19
N LEU A 68 -20.83 -12.60 10.00
CA LEU A 68 -20.35 -11.23 9.79
C LEU A 68 -21.09 -10.21 10.65
N ARG A 69 -22.41 -10.37 10.82
CA ARG A 69 -23.24 -9.46 11.65
C ARG A 69 -23.02 -9.60 13.16
N THR A 70 -22.44 -10.71 13.60
CA THR A 70 -22.23 -10.98 15.04
C THR A 70 -20.83 -10.57 15.52
N GLN A 71 -19.97 -10.07 14.62
CA GLN A 71 -18.67 -9.53 14.99
C GLN A 71 -18.81 -8.27 15.86
N ILE A 72 -17.82 -8.01 16.72
CA ILE A 72 -17.78 -6.77 17.51
C ILE A 72 -17.77 -5.57 16.55
N GLY A 73 -18.69 -4.63 16.78
CA GLY A 73 -18.86 -3.46 15.94
C GLY A 73 -19.66 -3.69 14.65
N ALA A 74 -20.13 -4.93 14.40
CA ALA A 74 -21.00 -5.25 13.28
C ALA A 74 -22.50 -5.12 13.61
N GLY A 75 -22.84 -4.99 14.90
CA GLY A 75 -24.21 -4.84 15.39
C GLY A 75 -24.84 -3.47 15.11
N ALA A 76 -26.14 -3.34 15.34
CA ALA A 76 -26.92 -2.12 15.11
C ALA A 76 -26.87 -1.11 16.27
N ASP A 77 -26.05 -1.37 17.30
CA ASP A 77 -25.98 -0.52 18.48
C ASP A 77 -25.41 0.85 18.10
N PRO A 78 -26.03 1.97 18.54
CA PRO A 78 -25.48 3.30 18.30
C PRO A 78 -24.04 3.42 18.81
N GLY A 79 -23.12 3.84 17.96
CA GLY A 79 -21.70 3.96 18.30
C GLY A 79 -20.88 2.69 18.06
N ALA A 80 -21.51 1.57 17.68
CA ALA A 80 -20.79 0.39 17.23
C ALA A 80 -20.23 0.61 15.82
N PHE A 81 -18.96 0.26 15.60
CA PHE A 81 -18.37 0.25 14.28
C PHE A 81 -17.27 -0.79 14.16
N ARG A 82 -17.00 -1.19 12.92
CA ARG A 82 -15.89 -2.05 12.55
C ARG A 82 -15.20 -1.46 11.33
N ALA A 83 -13.91 -1.15 11.46
CA ALA A 83 -13.08 -0.63 10.39
C ALA A 83 -11.87 -1.53 10.20
N GLU A 84 -11.92 -2.33 9.14
CA GLU A 84 -10.84 -3.22 8.75
C GLU A 84 -10.05 -2.60 7.60
N PHE A 85 -8.73 -2.67 7.72
CA PHE A 85 -7.78 -2.20 6.73
C PHE A 85 -7.04 -3.41 6.19
N ILE A 86 -7.10 -3.62 4.87
CA ILE A 86 -6.35 -4.67 4.19
C ILE A 86 -5.49 -4.06 3.09
N ASP A 87 -4.25 -4.54 2.96
CA ASP A 87 -3.33 -4.12 1.90
C ASP A 87 -2.18 -5.14 1.78
N GLU A 88 -1.19 -4.84 0.94
CA GLU A 88 -0.03 -5.68 0.64
C GLU A 88 -0.41 -7.03 -0.01
N PRO A 89 -1.16 -7.03 -1.13
CA PRO A 89 -1.60 -8.27 -1.75
C PRO A 89 -0.41 -9.04 -2.34
N LEU A 90 -0.11 -10.21 -1.77
CA LEU A 90 0.70 -11.23 -2.45
C LEU A 90 -0.26 -12.16 -3.19
N ALA A 91 -0.42 -11.95 -4.49
CA ALA A 91 -1.44 -12.53 -5.33
C ALA A 91 -0.87 -13.50 -6.38
N HIS A 92 -1.59 -14.59 -6.62
CA HIS A 92 -1.27 -15.56 -7.66
C HIS A 92 -2.54 -16.08 -8.36
N LEU A 93 -2.60 -15.93 -9.68
CA LEU A 93 -3.67 -16.48 -10.51
C LEU A 93 -3.31 -17.88 -10.99
N SER A 94 -4.24 -18.81 -11.01
CA SER A 94 -4.00 -20.14 -11.59
C SER A 94 -3.72 -20.06 -13.10
N GLN A 95 -2.99 -21.03 -13.63
CA GLN A 95 -2.71 -21.12 -15.07
C GLN A 95 -3.98 -21.16 -15.93
N ASP A 96 -5.08 -21.75 -15.43
CA ASP A 96 -6.36 -21.81 -16.13
C ASP A 96 -7.26 -20.56 -15.93
N ALA A 97 -6.82 -19.58 -15.13
CA ALA A 97 -7.57 -18.37 -14.75
C ALA A 97 -8.97 -18.68 -14.18
N ARG A 98 -9.10 -19.79 -13.44
CA ARG A 98 -10.33 -20.19 -12.74
C ARG A 98 -10.26 -20.01 -11.23
N THR A 99 -9.07 -20.02 -10.66
CA THR A 99 -8.85 -19.76 -9.24
C THR A 99 -7.74 -18.73 -9.05
N ALA A 100 -7.78 -18.03 -7.93
CA ALA A 100 -6.70 -17.16 -7.50
C ALA A 100 -6.49 -17.36 -6.00
N ARG A 101 -5.28 -17.08 -5.54
CA ARG A 101 -4.94 -17.04 -4.12
C ARG A 101 -4.31 -15.70 -3.81
N ILE A 102 -4.71 -15.09 -2.71
CA ILE A 102 -4.09 -13.85 -2.25
C ILE A 102 -3.88 -13.91 -0.75
N ARG A 103 -2.64 -13.64 -0.33
CA ARG A 103 -2.32 -13.32 1.05
C ARG A 103 -2.50 -11.82 1.26
N TRP A 104 -3.15 -11.45 2.36
CA TRP A 104 -3.33 -10.06 2.77
C TRP A 104 -2.87 -9.87 4.21
N SER A 105 -2.29 -8.71 4.48
CA SER A 105 -2.11 -8.21 5.84
C SER A 105 -3.40 -7.50 6.26
N THR A 106 -3.81 -7.66 7.52
CA THR A 106 -5.01 -7.01 8.06
C THR A 106 -4.79 -6.44 9.45
N ILE A 107 -5.39 -5.27 9.70
CA ILE A 107 -5.66 -4.75 11.03
C ILE A 107 -7.08 -4.19 11.07
N CYS A 108 -7.77 -4.42 12.18
CA CYS A 108 -9.11 -3.92 12.38
C CYS A 108 -9.25 -3.21 13.72
N PHE A 109 -9.93 -2.07 13.70
CA PHE A 109 -10.41 -1.35 14.86
C PHE A 109 -11.93 -1.57 14.98
N SER A 110 -12.41 -1.84 16.18
CA SER A 110 -13.84 -1.99 16.45
C SER A 110 -14.26 -1.32 17.76
N ALA A 111 -15.53 -0.93 17.84
CA ALA A 111 -16.19 -0.49 19.07
C ALA A 111 -17.56 -1.17 19.20
N ASP A 112 -18.00 -1.41 20.43
CA ASP A 112 -19.30 -2.03 20.73
C ASP A 112 -20.46 -1.03 20.91
N GLY A 113 -20.18 0.27 20.85
CA GLY A 113 -21.17 1.34 21.12
C GLY A 113 -21.45 1.59 22.60
N HIS A 114 -20.75 0.90 23.50
CA HIS A 114 -20.89 0.99 24.96
C HIS A 114 -19.56 1.30 25.66
N GLY A 115 -18.59 1.82 24.91
CA GLY A 115 -17.25 2.16 25.40
C GLY A 115 -16.21 1.06 25.25
N GLY A 116 -16.61 -0.16 24.89
CA GLY A 116 -15.70 -1.25 24.57
C GLY A 116 -15.00 -1.02 23.25
N THR A 117 -13.72 -1.41 23.18
CA THR A 117 -12.89 -1.28 21.99
C THR A 117 -12.23 -2.61 21.67
N GLY A 118 -11.96 -2.85 20.38
CA GLY A 118 -11.16 -3.96 19.91
C GLY A 118 -10.13 -3.48 18.91
N ILE A 119 -8.94 -4.07 18.99
CA ILE A 119 -7.93 -4.03 17.94
C ILE A 119 -7.48 -5.47 17.68
N ALA A 120 -7.48 -5.89 16.42
CA ALA A 120 -7.05 -7.23 16.04
C ALA A 120 -6.42 -7.21 14.66
N GLY A 121 -5.49 -8.11 14.40
CA GLY A 121 -4.88 -8.22 13.09
C GLY A 121 -4.12 -9.52 12.88
N GLY A 122 -3.54 -9.64 11.70
CA GLY A 122 -2.86 -10.84 11.24
C GLY A 122 -2.90 -10.95 9.73
N LEU A 123 -3.17 -12.16 9.24
CA LEU A 123 -3.12 -12.46 7.81
C LEU A 123 -4.40 -13.12 7.32
N TYR A 124 -4.76 -12.85 6.08
CA TYR A 124 -5.65 -13.69 5.29
C TYR A 124 -4.84 -14.54 4.31
N GLU A 125 -5.23 -15.79 4.08
CA GLU A 125 -4.80 -16.64 2.95
C GLU A 125 -6.04 -17.07 2.16
N ASN A 126 -6.50 -16.19 1.29
CA ASN A 126 -7.79 -16.35 0.65
C ASN A 126 -7.69 -17.15 -0.65
N VAL A 127 -8.73 -17.94 -0.92
CA VAL A 127 -8.94 -18.61 -2.20
C VAL A 127 -10.15 -17.99 -2.88
N TYR A 128 -10.00 -17.65 -4.14
CA TYR A 128 -11.03 -17.05 -4.98
C TYR A 128 -11.31 -17.97 -6.16
N ARG A 129 -12.56 -17.95 -6.64
CA ARG A 129 -12.96 -18.74 -7.80
C ARG A 129 -13.82 -17.93 -8.74
N ARG A 130 -13.69 -18.24 -10.03
CA ARG A 130 -14.53 -17.67 -11.08
C ARG A 130 -15.83 -18.46 -11.19
N THR A 131 -16.96 -17.82 -10.94
CA THR A 131 -18.31 -18.35 -11.17
C THR A 131 -18.89 -17.78 -12.47
N PRO A 132 -20.05 -18.26 -12.97
CA PRO A 132 -20.74 -17.63 -14.09
C PRO A 132 -21.09 -16.15 -13.86
N GLU A 133 -21.29 -15.75 -12.59
CA GLU A 133 -21.63 -14.39 -12.13
C GLU A 133 -20.39 -13.54 -11.79
N GLY A 134 -19.18 -14.02 -12.10
CA GLY A 134 -17.92 -13.33 -11.87
C GLY A 134 -17.06 -13.96 -10.77
N TRP A 135 -16.03 -13.24 -10.32
CA TRP A 135 -15.18 -13.72 -9.23
C TRP A 135 -15.91 -13.68 -7.88
N ARG A 136 -15.68 -14.69 -7.06
CA ARG A 136 -16.22 -14.81 -5.69
C ARG A 136 -15.14 -15.31 -4.73
N ILE A 137 -15.25 -14.91 -3.47
CA ILE A 137 -14.46 -15.47 -2.37
C ILE A 137 -14.95 -16.91 -2.14
N ALA A 138 -14.07 -17.88 -2.33
CA ALA A 138 -14.37 -19.29 -2.13
C ALA A 138 -13.97 -19.73 -0.71
N VAL A 139 -12.82 -19.28 -0.24
CA VAL A 139 -12.36 -19.47 1.14
C VAL A 139 -11.76 -18.15 1.61
N GLN A 140 -12.22 -17.65 2.75
CA GLN A 140 -11.52 -16.63 3.52
C GLN A 140 -10.93 -17.29 4.76
N GLU A 141 -9.61 -17.44 4.80
CA GLU A 141 -8.91 -18.10 5.90
C GLU A 141 -8.11 -17.08 6.70
N SER A 142 -8.55 -16.84 7.93
CA SER A 142 -7.97 -15.87 8.86
C SER A 142 -6.95 -16.54 9.78
N PHE A 143 -5.72 -16.02 9.75
CA PHE A 143 -4.67 -16.30 10.71
C PHE A 143 -4.50 -15.10 11.63
N ARG A 144 -5.25 -15.10 12.74
CA ARG A 144 -5.14 -14.04 13.75
C ARG A 144 -3.76 -14.11 14.41
N GLN A 145 -3.07 -12.98 14.49
CA GLN A 145 -1.74 -12.90 15.05
C GLN A 145 -1.69 -12.04 16.31
N PHE A 146 -2.50 -10.99 16.39
CA PHE A 146 -2.60 -10.17 17.60
C PHE A 146 -4.03 -9.70 17.84
N GLU A 147 -4.34 -9.47 19.11
CA GLU A 147 -5.62 -8.93 19.55
C GLU A 147 -5.48 -8.18 20.88
N GLY A 148 -6.41 -7.27 21.12
CA GLY A 148 -6.46 -6.49 22.35
C GLY A 148 -7.51 -5.38 22.28
N ASP A 149 -7.31 -4.37 23.12
CA ASP A 149 -8.21 -3.23 23.24
C ASP A 149 -7.42 -1.93 23.43
N HIS A 150 -8.13 -0.80 23.42
CA HIS A 150 -7.49 0.48 23.63
C HIS A 150 -6.92 0.67 25.06
N PRO A 151 -7.61 0.30 26.15
CA PRO A 151 -7.07 0.50 27.50
C PRO A 151 -5.77 -0.24 27.79
N THR A 152 -5.56 -1.43 27.20
CA THR A 152 -4.43 -2.29 27.51
C THR A 152 -3.42 -2.47 26.37
N GLY A 153 -3.81 -2.09 25.15
CA GLY A 153 -3.06 -2.40 23.94
C GLY A 153 -3.34 -3.82 23.48
N TRP A 154 -2.43 -4.38 22.69
CA TRP A 154 -2.54 -5.75 22.18
C TRP A 154 -1.30 -6.57 22.48
N THR A 155 -1.49 -7.88 22.41
CA THR A 155 -0.42 -8.87 22.41
C THR A 155 -0.64 -9.86 21.27
N ASN A 156 0.29 -10.78 21.09
CA ASN A 156 0.01 -11.96 20.28
C ASN A 156 -1.24 -12.67 20.80
N VAL A 157 -2.03 -13.25 19.91
CA VAL A 157 -3.18 -14.09 20.29
C VAL A 157 -2.74 -15.16 21.29
N ASP A 158 -3.58 -15.38 22.31
CA ASP A 158 -3.33 -16.32 23.41
C ASP A 158 -2.02 -16.09 24.21
N GLY A 159 -1.34 -14.96 24.02
CA GLY A 159 -0.01 -14.73 24.61
C GLY A 159 1.04 -15.76 24.16
N ALA A 160 0.88 -16.32 22.96
CA ALA A 160 1.71 -17.40 22.43
C ALA A 160 2.81 -16.89 21.47
N ASP A 161 3.81 -17.74 21.21
CA ASP A 161 4.68 -17.53 20.05
C ASP A 161 3.87 -17.79 18.77
N LEU A 162 4.08 -16.95 17.76
CA LEU A 162 3.36 -17.00 16.49
C LEU A 162 4.03 -17.98 15.52
N PRO A 163 3.29 -18.93 14.92
CA PRO A 163 3.83 -19.77 13.87
C PRO A 163 4.08 -18.97 12.59
N ILE A 164 4.82 -19.58 11.65
CA ILE A 164 4.87 -19.10 10.27
C ILE A 164 3.62 -19.59 9.53
N VAL A 165 2.85 -18.67 8.95
CA VAL A 165 1.68 -19.02 8.13
C VAL A 165 2.17 -19.55 6.78
N PRO A 166 1.73 -20.75 6.34
CA PRO A 166 2.16 -21.31 5.06
C PRO A 166 1.86 -20.38 3.88
N TYR A 167 2.81 -20.26 2.95
CA TYR A 167 2.65 -19.50 1.73
C TYR A 167 1.96 -20.35 0.67
N HIS A 168 1.06 -19.75 -0.10
CA HIS A 168 0.41 -20.43 -1.23
C HIS A 168 1.29 -20.49 -2.49
N CYS A 169 2.43 -19.81 -2.51
CA CYS A 169 3.40 -19.78 -3.61
C CYS A 169 4.84 -19.91 -3.08
N SER A 170 5.72 -20.42 -3.93
CA SER A 170 7.16 -20.48 -3.69
C SER A 170 7.85 -19.17 -4.07
N VAL A 171 9.08 -18.99 -3.60
CA VAL A 171 9.89 -17.79 -3.91
C VAL A 171 10.18 -17.62 -5.42
N ASP A 172 10.15 -18.69 -6.20
CA ASP A 172 10.32 -18.58 -7.66
C ASP A 172 9.03 -18.14 -8.37
N GLU A 173 7.88 -18.28 -7.72
CA GLU A 173 6.56 -17.93 -8.24
C GLU A 173 6.12 -16.50 -7.84
N VAL A 174 6.67 -15.92 -6.77
CA VAL A 174 6.28 -14.57 -6.29
C VAL A 174 6.51 -13.48 -7.35
N GLY A 175 7.57 -13.60 -8.16
CA GLY A 175 7.82 -12.68 -9.28
C GLY A 175 6.97 -12.95 -10.52
N ILE A 176 6.03 -13.89 -10.46
CA ILE A 176 5.18 -14.34 -11.57
C ILE A 176 3.73 -14.47 -11.08
N PRO A 177 3.03 -13.36 -10.74
CA PRO A 177 1.65 -13.40 -10.25
C PRO A 177 0.66 -13.98 -11.28
N LEU A 178 1.05 -13.99 -12.56
CA LEU A 178 0.27 -14.45 -13.71
C LEU A 178 1.06 -15.52 -14.47
N PRO A 179 1.15 -16.76 -13.98
CA PRO A 179 1.85 -17.84 -14.68
C PRO A 179 1.22 -18.04 -16.06
N LEU A 180 2.05 -18.25 -17.08
CA LEU A 180 1.59 -18.36 -18.45
C LEU A 180 0.91 -19.72 -18.71
N PRO A 181 -0.24 -19.76 -19.41
CA PRO A 181 -0.82 -21.02 -19.87
C PRO A 181 -0.07 -21.56 -21.10
N ASP A 182 -0.12 -22.87 -21.29
CA ASP A 182 0.53 -23.57 -22.42
C ASP A 182 -0.02 -23.16 -23.79
N THR A 183 -1.32 -22.88 -23.90
CA THR A 183 -1.97 -22.46 -25.15
C THR A 183 -3.08 -21.45 -24.87
N PRO A 184 -3.05 -20.25 -25.47
CA PRO A 184 -4.09 -19.26 -25.27
C PRO A 184 -5.40 -19.70 -25.92
N PRO A 185 -6.57 -19.46 -25.30
CA PRO A 185 -7.86 -19.77 -25.90
C PRO A 185 -8.10 -18.97 -27.18
N HIS A 186 -8.97 -19.49 -28.04
CA HIS A 186 -9.46 -18.75 -29.19
C HIS A 186 -10.26 -17.53 -28.73
N THR A 187 -10.00 -16.37 -29.34
CA THR A 187 -10.70 -15.12 -29.03
C THR A 187 -11.54 -14.63 -30.21
N THR A 188 -12.69 -14.04 -29.92
CA THR A 188 -13.50 -13.26 -30.87
C THR A 188 -13.32 -11.76 -30.68
N ALA A 189 -12.48 -11.33 -29.74
CA ALA A 189 -12.23 -9.92 -29.46
C ALA A 189 -11.55 -9.24 -30.65
N SER A 190 -11.98 -8.01 -30.95
CA SER A 190 -11.34 -7.19 -31.98
C SER A 190 -10.08 -6.50 -31.42
N VAL A 191 -9.17 -6.08 -32.30
CA VAL A 191 -7.99 -5.29 -31.90
C VAL A 191 -8.40 -3.99 -31.19
N ALA A 192 -9.45 -3.31 -31.68
CA ALA A 192 -9.98 -2.09 -31.07
C ALA A 192 -10.53 -2.34 -29.66
N GLU A 193 -11.18 -3.49 -29.45
CA GLU A 193 -11.65 -3.90 -28.13
C GLU A 193 -10.50 -4.17 -27.15
N LEU A 194 -9.45 -4.87 -27.62
CA LEU A 194 -8.25 -5.10 -26.81
C LEU A 194 -7.51 -3.80 -26.50
N ALA A 195 -7.42 -2.88 -27.48
CA ALA A 195 -6.82 -1.56 -27.28
C ALA A 195 -7.53 -0.78 -26.17
N ARG A 196 -8.87 -0.79 -26.14
CA ARG A 196 -9.67 -0.16 -25.08
C ARG A 196 -9.41 -0.81 -23.71
N ARG A 197 -9.45 -2.15 -23.63
CA ARG A 197 -9.21 -2.88 -22.37
C ARG A 197 -7.80 -2.63 -21.82
N ILE A 198 -6.80 -2.52 -22.70
CA ILE A 198 -5.42 -2.19 -22.30
C ILE A 198 -5.33 -0.73 -21.83
N ASP A 199 -6.00 0.21 -22.50
CA ASP A 199 -6.06 1.61 -22.05
C ASP A 199 -6.69 1.71 -20.65
N GLU A 200 -7.73 0.93 -20.36
CA GLU A 200 -8.36 0.85 -19.04
C GLU A 200 -7.40 0.35 -17.96
N LEU A 201 -6.63 -0.70 -18.25
CA LEU A 201 -5.62 -1.21 -17.32
C LEU A 201 -4.52 -0.17 -17.04
N CYS A 202 -4.00 0.51 -18.07
CA CYS A 202 -3.01 1.56 -17.90
C CYS A 202 -3.60 2.81 -17.20
N ALA A 203 -4.86 3.14 -17.46
CA ALA A 203 -5.56 4.23 -16.78
C ALA A 203 -5.73 3.95 -15.29
N GLU A 204 -6.06 2.72 -14.93
CA GLU A 204 -6.18 2.29 -13.54
C GLU A 204 -4.88 2.49 -12.75
N ASP A 205 -3.74 2.15 -13.35
CA ASP A 205 -2.40 2.34 -12.76
C ASP A 205 -2.11 3.82 -12.52
N ALA A 206 -2.32 4.65 -13.54
CA ALA A 206 -2.08 6.09 -13.46
C ALA A 206 -2.98 6.77 -12.42
N VAL A 207 -4.26 6.40 -12.37
CA VAL A 207 -5.22 6.95 -11.40
C VAL A 207 -4.90 6.49 -9.98
N ARG A 208 -4.50 5.22 -9.79
CA ARG A 208 -4.06 4.72 -8.48
C ARG A 208 -2.81 5.46 -8.00
N ASN A 209 -1.80 5.61 -8.86
CA ASN A 209 -0.59 6.38 -8.55
C ASN A 209 -0.91 7.84 -8.20
N LEU A 210 -1.84 8.49 -8.91
CA LEU A 210 -2.27 9.86 -8.63
C LEU A 210 -2.88 9.99 -7.22
N VAL A 211 -3.82 9.10 -6.86
CA VAL A 211 -4.49 9.13 -5.55
C VAL A 211 -3.53 8.74 -4.42
N HIS A 212 -2.65 7.77 -4.65
CA HIS A 212 -1.61 7.44 -3.67
C HIS A 212 -0.60 8.59 -3.52
N THR A 213 -0.25 9.29 -4.59
CA THR A 213 0.60 10.49 -4.54
C THR A 213 -0.04 11.61 -3.71
N TYR A 214 -1.35 11.84 -3.88
CA TYR A 214 -2.11 12.76 -3.03
C TYR A 214 -1.93 12.46 -1.55
N GLY A 215 -2.05 11.18 -1.13
CA GLY A 215 -1.87 10.81 0.28
C GLY A 215 -0.46 11.11 0.81
N TYR A 216 0.59 10.89 0.01
CA TYR A 216 1.96 11.22 0.43
C TYR A 216 2.19 12.73 0.62
N TYR A 217 1.62 13.56 -0.26
CA TYR A 217 1.72 15.02 -0.11
C TYR A 217 0.90 15.53 1.07
N VAL A 218 -0.24 14.90 1.36
CA VAL A 218 -1.06 15.26 2.51
C VAL A 218 -0.33 15.03 3.83
N ASP A 219 0.35 13.88 3.97
CA ASP A 219 1.08 13.56 5.20
C ASP A 219 2.08 14.64 5.60
N ARG A 220 2.81 15.14 4.61
CA ARG A 220 3.87 16.15 4.79
C ARG A 220 3.36 17.57 4.72
N ARG A 221 2.05 17.76 4.61
CA ARG A 221 1.41 19.06 4.39
C ARG A 221 2.01 19.83 3.22
N MET A 222 2.36 19.13 2.15
CA MET A 222 2.90 19.71 0.91
C MET A 222 1.74 20.31 0.09
N TRP A 223 1.10 21.35 0.63
CA TRP A 223 -0.16 21.88 0.09
C TRP A 223 -0.03 22.42 -1.33
N THR A 224 1.11 23.01 -1.68
CA THR A 224 1.39 23.42 -3.06
C THR A 224 1.40 22.21 -4.01
N ASP A 225 2.06 21.12 -3.64
CA ASP A 225 2.07 19.88 -4.44
C ASP A 225 0.70 19.21 -4.51
N VAL A 226 -0.10 19.28 -3.44
CA VAL A 226 -1.49 18.80 -3.47
C VAL A 226 -2.31 19.58 -4.48
N VAL A 227 -2.25 20.92 -4.48
CA VAL A 227 -3.03 21.76 -5.41
C VAL A 227 -2.68 21.45 -6.86
N ASP A 228 -1.41 21.18 -7.16
CA ASP A 228 -0.94 20.83 -8.50
C ASP A 228 -1.59 19.54 -9.06
N LEU A 229 -2.12 18.65 -8.21
CA LEU A 229 -2.78 17.41 -8.66
C LEU A 229 -4.21 17.63 -9.22
N PHE A 230 -4.78 18.81 -9.00
CA PHE A 230 -6.18 19.09 -9.27
C PHE A 230 -6.41 19.81 -10.61
N THR A 231 -7.64 19.71 -11.13
CA THR A 231 -8.10 20.52 -12.26
C THR A 231 -8.38 21.96 -11.81
N GLU A 232 -8.36 22.91 -12.74
CA GLU A 232 -8.65 24.33 -12.43
C GLU A 232 -10.06 24.53 -11.84
N ASP A 233 -11.02 23.72 -12.28
CA ASP A 233 -12.42 23.74 -11.84
C ASP A 233 -12.73 22.73 -10.71
N ALA A 234 -11.70 22.32 -9.97
CA ALA A 234 -11.82 21.30 -8.95
C ALA A 234 -12.83 21.63 -7.85
N ARG A 235 -13.37 20.57 -7.23
CA ARG A 235 -14.25 20.65 -6.06
C ARG A 235 -13.73 19.73 -4.96
N VAL A 236 -13.60 20.28 -3.75
CA VAL A 236 -13.32 19.50 -2.54
C VAL A 236 -14.51 19.59 -1.60
N GLU A 237 -14.99 18.45 -1.13
CA GLU A 237 -16.07 18.38 -0.14
C GLU A 237 -15.58 17.63 1.10
N LEU A 238 -15.64 18.31 2.24
CA LEU A 238 -15.31 17.74 3.55
C LEU A 238 -16.61 17.49 4.31
N SER A 239 -16.80 16.26 4.78
CA SER A 239 -17.98 15.83 5.52
C SER A 239 -17.57 15.34 6.91
N PRO A 240 -17.75 16.16 7.96
CA PRO A 240 -18.16 17.57 7.96
C PRO A 240 -17.02 18.53 7.57
N GLY A 241 -17.34 19.74 7.09
CA GLY A 241 -16.34 20.78 6.77
C GLY A 241 -16.69 21.71 5.61
N GLY A 242 -17.62 21.32 4.75
CA GLY A 242 -18.16 22.16 3.67
C GLY A 242 -17.53 21.88 2.30
N THR A 243 -17.88 22.72 1.32
CA THR A 243 -17.45 22.57 -0.08
C THR A 243 -16.57 23.73 -0.50
N PHE A 244 -15.49 23.41 -1.21
CA PHE A 244 -14.47 24.31 -1.69
C PHE A 244 -14.31 24.13 -3.20
N HIS A 245 -13.95 25.20 -3.91
CA HIS A 245 -13.92 25.24 -5.37
C HIS A 245 -12.63 25.86 -5.91
N ALA A 246 -12.20 25.37 -7.06
CA ALA A 246 -10.98 25.76 -7.75
C ALA A 246 -9.71 25.58 -6.91
N ALA A 247 -8.57 26.00 -7.45
CA ALA A 247 -7.27 25.85 -6.81
C ALA A 247 -7.20 26.51 -5.41
N GLU A 248 -7.77 27.72 -5.24
CA GLU A 248 -7.81 28.37 -3.93
C GLU A 248 -8.68 27.59 -2.93
N GLY A 249 -9.75 26.95 -3.41
CA GLY A 249 -10.61 26.09 -2.60
C GLY A 249 -9.91 24.81 -2.17
N VAL A 250 -9.19 24.14 -3.08
CA VAL A 250 -8.36 22.98 -2.74
C VAL A 250 -7.37 23.36 -1.64
N ARG A 251 -6.66 24.49 -1.80
CA ARG A 251 -5.72 24.98 -0.79
C ARG A 251 -6.42 25.29 0.54
N ALA A 252 -7.57 25.96 0.50
CA ALA A 252 -8.33 26.29 1.71
C ALA A 252 -8.82 25.02 2.45
N ALA A 253 -9.23 23.98 1.72
CA ALA A 253 -9.58 22.69 2.29
C ALA A 253 -8.38 22.04 3.00
N MET A 254 -7.20 22.05 2.37
CA MET A 254 -5.97 21.50 2.98
C MET A 254 -5.54 22.28 4.23
N LEU A 255 -5.69 23.61 4.22
CA LEU A 255 -5.37 24.46 5.37
C LEU A 255 -6.25 24.21 6.60
N THR A 256 -7.38 23.50 6.46
CA THR A 256 -8.16 23.01 7.61
C THR A 256 -7.40 21.98 8.45
N MET A 257 -6.36 21.36 7.88
CA MET A 257 -5.44 20.43 8.56
C MET A 257 -4.17 21.10 9.10
N GLY A 258 -4.06 22.43 9.00
CA GLY A 258 -2.90 23.21 9.45
C GLY A 258 -2.14 23.90 8.30
N PRO A 259 -1.16 24.76 8.63
CA PRO A 259 -0.33 25.44 7.63
C PRO A 259 0.51 24.44 6.82
N GLU A 260 1.03 24.90 5.68
CA GLU A 260 1.92 24.13 4.81
C GLU A 260 3.25 23.83 5.50
N GLY A 261 3.71 22.58 5.37
CA GLY A 261 4.85 22.04 6.11
C GLY A 261 4.49 21.55 7.52
N LEU A 262 5.23 20.54 7.97
CA LEU A 262 5.15 20.06 9.36
C LEU A 262 6.17 20.80 10.23
N GLU A 263 5.75 21.12 11.45
CA GLU A 263 6.64 21.58 12.52
C GLU A 263 7.02 20.41 13.44
N GLU A 264 8.08 20.58 14.24
CA GLU A 264 8.49 19.59 15.23
C GLU A 264 7.32 19.14 16.12
N GLY A 265 7.20 17.83 16.32
CA GLY A 265 6.13 17.19 17.10
C GLY A 265 4.85 16.95 16.34
N GLN A 266 4.66 17.53 15.16
CA GLN A 266 3.44 17.35 14.38
C GLN A 266 3.46 16.02 13.60
N LEU A 267 2.54 15.11 13.94
CA LEU A 267 2.25 13.92 13.15
C LEU A 267 0.96 14.16 12.37
N ASN A 268 0.99 13.87 11.07
CA ASN A 268 -0.16 13.97 10.18
C ASN A 268 -0.18 12.78 9.21
N ASP A 269 0.17 11.58 9.67
CA ASP A 269 0.19 10.41 8.80
C ASP A 269 -1.25 9.99 8.48
N ARG A 270 -1.58 9.95 7.19
CA ARG A 270 -2.92 9.62 6.68
C ARG A 270 -2.85 8.56 5.55
N PRO A 271 -2.28 7.38 5.80
CA PRO A 271 -2.25 6.30 4.81
C PRO A 271 -3.63 5.96 4.25
N LEU A 272 -3.68 5.77 2.93
CA LEU A 272 -4.83 5.30 2.17
C LEU A 272 -4.70 3.79 1.96
N PHE A 273 -5.67 3.06 2.48
CA PHE A 273 -5.84 1.62 2.30
C PHE A 273 -6.99 1.35 1.33
N ASP A 274 -7.06 0.11 0.85
CA ASP A 274 -8.24 -0.40 0.15
C ASP A 274 -8.66 0.41 -1.08
N THR A 275 -7.70 1.01 -1.79
CA THR A 275 -7.98 1.87 -2.93
C THR A 275 -8.59 1.09 -4.09
N LEU A 276 -9.90 1.27 -4.28
CA LEU A 276 -10.64 0.84 -5.46
C LEU A 276 -10.52 1.90 -6.56
N VAL A 277 -10.36 1.45 -7.80
CA VAL A 277 -10.33 2.31 -9.00
C VAL A 277 -11.29 1.78 -10.04
N ARG A 278 -12.23 2.61 -10.48
CA ARG A 278 -13.13 2.31 -11.60
C ARG A 278 -12.86 3.28 -12.73
N VAL A 279 -12.31 2.78 -13.83
CA VAL A 279 -12.14 3.56 -15.07
C VAL A 279 -13.46 3.59 -15.83
N LEU A 280 -13.86 4.78 -16.26
CA LEU A 280 -15.11 5.06 -16.96
C LEU A 280 -14.81 5.52 -18.41
N PRO A 281 -15.76 5.37 -19.33
CA PRO A 281 -15.63 5.92 -20.69
C PRO A 281 -15.31 7.42 -20.69
N GLY A 282 -14.61 7.88 -21.73
CA GLY A 282 -14.33 9.30 -21.93
C GLY A 282 -13.29 9.87 -20.96
N GLY A 283 -12.26 9.10 -20.61
CA GLY A 283 -11.13 9.61 -19.83
C GLY A 283 -11.51 10.06 -18.41
N ARG A 284 -12.49 9.38 -17.79
CA ARG A 284 -12.89 9.62 -16.41
C ARG A 284 -12.60 8.38 -15.57
N ALA A 285 -12.31 8.56 -14.29
CA ALA A 285 -12.22 7.47 -13.34
C ALA A 285 -12.80 7.91 -11.98
N THR A 286 -13.26 6.95 -11.19
CA THR A 286 -13.61 7.19 -9.79
C THR A 286 -12.81 6.28 -8.88
N THR A 287 -12.42 6.79 -7.71
CA THR A 287 -11.70 6.01 -6.71
C THR A 287 -12.37 6.05 -5.36
N ARG A 288 -12.04 5.08 -4.51
CA ARG A 288 -12.44 5.04 -3.10
C ARG A 288 -11.38 4.37 -2.25
N SER A 289 -10.96 5.03 -1.18
CA SER A 289 -9.97 4.53 -0.21
C SER A 289 -10.48 4.69 1.22
N ILE A 290 -9.98 3.85 2.12
CA ILE A 290 -10.16 4.03 3.57
C ILE A 290 -8.89 4.68 4.10
N GLU A 291 -9.00 5.86 4.69
CA GLU A 291 -7.88 6.61 5.26
C GLU A 291 -7.80 6.35 6.77
N LEU A 292 -6.61 5.96 7.26
CA LEU A 292 -6.30 5.89 8.69
C LEU A 292 -5.44 7.10 9.08
N GLY A 293 -6.01 8.02 9.84
CA GLY A 293 -5.30 9.18 10.39
C GLY A 293 -4.67 8.87 11.74
N MET A 294 -3.34 8.93 11.80
CA MET A 294 -2.54 8.99 13.02
C MET A 294 -2.02 10.42 13.16
N LEU A 295 -2.62 11.17 14.09
CA LEU A 295 -2.44 12.62 14.18
C LEU A 295 -1.87 12.98 15.55
N GLY A 296 -1.10 14.06 15.63
CA GLY A 296 -0.66 14.56 16.94
C GLY A 296 0.20 15.80 16.90
N ASP A 297 0.45 16.32 18.10
CA ASP A 297 1.43 17.33 18.43
C ASP A 297 2.10 16.89 19.74
N ALA A 298 3.27 16.29 19.63
CA ALA A 298 4.01 15.76 20.78
C ALA A 298 4.40 16.85 21.79
N GLY A 299 4.68 18.09 21.32
CA GLY A 299 4.99 19.22 22.20
C GLY A 299 3.80 19.67 23.05
N ARG A 300 2.58 19.39 22.59
CA ARG A 300 1.32 19.64 23.32
C ARG A 300 0.78 18.39 24.03
N GLY A 301 1.40 17.23 23.83
CA GLY A 301 0.90 15.95 24.31
C GLY A 301 -0.47 15.59 23.71
N GLU A 302 -0.74 16.02 22.47
CA GLU A 302 -2.01 15.77 21.77
C GLU A 302 -1.81 14.62 20.77
N ALA A 303 -2.70 13.62 20.78
CA ALA A 303 -2.72 12.56 19.77
C ALA A 303 -4.18 12.20 19.44
N ALA A 304 -4.45 11.82 18.20
CA ALA A 304 -5.79 11.46 17.77
C ALA A 304 -5.80 10.39 16.68
N TRP A 305 -6.85 9.57 16.73
CA TRP A 305 -7.25 8.65 15.67
C TRP A 305 -8.27 9.32 14.75
N GLU A 306 -8.19 9.02 13.48
CA GLU A 306 -9.24 9.35 12.54
C GLU A 306 -9.41 8.24 11.50
N ILE A 307 -10.65 7.95 11.12
CA ILE A 307 -10.94 7.07 9.98
C ILE A 307 -11.79 7.87 9.03
N ARG A 308 -11.42 7.89 7.75
CA ARG A 308 -12.18 8.57 6.70
C ARG A 308 -12.37 7.68 5.48
N VAL A 309 -13.40 7.98 4.70
CA VAL A 309 -13.56 7.50 3.34
C VAL A 309 -13.17 8.64 2.41
N VAL A 310 -12.25 8.35 1.50
CA VAL A 310 -11.79 9.30 0.48
C VAL A 310 -12.27 8.81 -0.87
N THR A 311 -13.13 9.58 -1.53
CA THR A 311 -13.63 9.30 -2.88
C THR A 311 -13.13 10.37 -3.82
N THR A 312 -12.64 9.98 -5.00
CA THR A 312 -12.21 10.96 -6.01
C THR A 312 -12.89 10.73 -7.36
N VAL A 313 -13.07 11.80 -8.12
CA VAL A 313 -13.29 11.75 -9.56
C VAL A 313 -12.05 12.30 -10.23
N CYS A 314 -11.42 11.47 -11.07
CA CYS A 314 -10.27 11.87 -11.87
C CYS A 314 -10.70 12.03 -13.33
N ILE A 315 -10.11 13.01 -14.02
CA ILE A 315 -10.29 13.20 -15.46
C ILE A 315 -8.94 13.31 -16.16
N ARG A 316 -8.88 12.81 -17.39
CA ARG A 316 -7.72 12.87 -18.28
C ARG A 316 -7.84 14.13 -19.14
N ILE A 317 -6.88 15.04 -19.02
CA ILE A 317 -6.77 16.28 -19.81
C ILE A 317 -5.38 16.30 -20.43
N ASP A 318 -5.31 16.46 -21.76
CA ASP A 318 -4.05 16.43 -22.52
C ASP A 318 -3.20 15.17 -22.24
N GLY A 319 -3.87 14.03 -22.07
CA GLY A 319 -3.23 12.74 -21.75
C GLY A 319 -2.87 12.51 -20.28
N LEU A 320 -2.89 13.55 -19.43
CA LEU A 320 -2.55 13.46 -18.01
C LEU A 320 -3.80 13.37 -17.12
N TRP A 321 -3.78 12.48 -16.14
CA TRP A 321 -4.84 12.35 -15.14
C TRP A 321 -4.71 13.41 -14.05
N ARG A 322 -5.84 14.04 -13.68
CA ARG A 322 -5.94 15.04 -12.61
C ARG A 322 -7.17 14.76 -11.74
N ILE A 323 -7.12 15.16 -10.48
CA ILE A 323 -8.26 15.08 -9.56
C ILE A 323 -9.21 16.25 -9.85
N ARG A 324 -10.46 15.94 -10.22
CA ARG A 324 -11.51 16.95 -10.40
C ARG A 324 -12.30 17.13 -9.12
N ASP A 325 -12.85 16.04 -8.60
CA ASP A 325 -13.65 16.05 -7.38
C ASP A 325 -12.95 15.23 -6.29
N LEU A 326 -12.88 15.76 -5.08
CA LEU A 326 -12.43 15.06 -3.88
C LEU A 326 -13.54 15.14 -2.83
N HIS A 327 -14.02 14.01 -2.37
CA HIS A 327 -14.95 13.91 -1.24
C HIS A 327 -14.29 13.17 -0.09
N VAL A 328 -14.23 13.80 1.08
CA VAL A 328 -13.64 13.23 2.29
C VAL A 328 -14.72 13.16 3.36
N ALA A 329 -15.20 11.95 3.64
CA ALA A 329 -16.19 11.67 4.67
C ALA A 329 -15.53 11.07 5.90
N ARG A 330 -15.64 11.73 7.05
CA ARG A 330 -15.12 11.20 8.31
C ARG A 330 -16.03 10.10 8.83
N ALA A 331 -15.49 8.93 9.12
CA ALA A 331 -16.21 7.80 9.73
C ALA A 331 -16.07 7.81 11.26
N MET A 332 -14.90 8.15 11.76
CA MET A 332 -14.58 8.14 13.19
C MET A 332 -13.51 9.19 13.48
N LYS A 333 -13.59 9.86 14.64
CA LYS A 333 -12.48 10.61 15.23
C LYS A 333 -12.46 10.41 16.73
N ALA A 334 -11.29 10.15 17.28
CA ALA A 334 -11.11 9.93 18.71
C ALA A 334 -9.82 10.59 19.20
N ASP A 335 -9.85 11.10 20.43
CA ASP A 335 -8.62 11.39 21.16
C ASP A 335 -7.88 10.07 21.43
N TYR A 336 -6.56 10.08 21.27
CA TYR A 336 -5.75 8.88 21.43
C TYR A 336 -5.82 8.34 22.85
N PHE A 337 -5.82 9.18 23.88
CA PHE A 337 -5.75 8.72 25.27
C PHE A 337 -7.12 8.27 25.79
N ALA A 338 -8.20 8.88 25.29
CA ALA A 338 -9.55 8.45 25.60
C ALA A 338 -9.97 7.17 24.85
N GLY A 339 -9.37 6.91 23.69
CA GLY A 339 -9.72 5.79 22.82
C GLY A 339 -11.00 6.01 22.02
N TRP A 340 -11.29 5.10 21.10
CA TRP A 340 -12.39 5.22 20.13
C TRP A 340 -13.72 4.59 20.59
N GLY A 341 -13.79 4.00 21.78
CA GLY A 341 -14.96 3.24 22.24
C GLY A 341 -16.24 4.07 22.39
N ASN A 342 -16.09 5.39 22.60
CA ASN A 342 -17.19 6.36 22.67
C ASN A 342 -17.07 7.44 21.59
N ALA A 343 -16.34 7.16 20.49
CA ALA A 343 -16.15 8.13 19.43
C ALA A 343 -17.49 8.49 18.76
N GLU A 344 -17.64 9.76 18.40
CA GLU A 344 -18.79 10.17 17.59
C GLU A 344 -18.64 9.62 16.16
N LEU A 345 -19.66 8.87 15.73
CA LEU A 345 -19.74 8.30 14.40
C LEU A 345 -20.75 9.10 13.56
N PRO A 346 -20.32 10.07 12.75
CA PRO A 346 -21.21 10.73 11.82
C PRO A 346 -21.68 9.74 10.74
N ALA A 347 -22.82 10.01 10.14
CA ALA A 347 -23.27 9.25 8.98
C ALA A 347 -22.28 9.41 7.82
N LEU A 348 -21.90 8.28 7.21
CA LEU A 348 -21.11 8.28 5.98
C LEU A 348 -22.04 8.48 4.78
N PRO A 349 -22.02 9.64 4.11
CA PRO A 349 -22.72 9.77 2.85
C PRO A 349 -22.10 8.81 1.82
N VAL A 350 -22.96 8.13 1.05
CA VAL A 350 -22.56 7.28 -0.06
C VAL A 350 -22.84 8.05 -1.34
N PRO A 351 -21.83 8.55 -2.07
CA PRO A 351 -22.05 9.25 -3.34
C PRO A 351 -22.62 8.27 -4.39
N THR A 352 -23.93 8.33 -4.67
CA THR A 352 -24.60 7.25 -5.44
C THR A 352 -24.19 7.12 -6.89
N ASP A 353 -23.67 8.18 -7.52
CA ASP A 353 -23.29 8.24 -8.95
C ASP A 353 -21.77 8.23 -9.19
N GLN A 354 -20.96 8.31 -8.13
CA GLN A 354 -19.50 8.42 -8.22
C GLN A 354 -18.76 7.34 -7.41
N ASP A 355 -19.45 6.58 -6.57
CA ASP A 355 -18.83 5.55 -5.73
C ASP A 355 -18.52 4.27 -6.52
N PRO A 356 -17.24 3.80 -6.55
CA PRO A 356 -16.85 2.49 -7.09
C PRO A 356 -17.54 1.28 -6.43
N LEU A 357 -18.19 1.44 -5.28
CA LEU A 357 -19.03 0.41 -4.65
C LEU A 357 -20.45 0.34 -5.24
N GLY A 358 -20.90 1.39 -5.93
CA GLY A 358 -22.22 1.38 -6.57
C GLY A 358 -22.26 0.40 -7.74
N PRO A 359 -23.48 -0.04 -8.17
CA PRO A 359 -23.62 -0.81 -9.40
C PRO A 359 -22.96 -0.07 -10.56
N ASP A 360 -22.50 -0.79 -11.59
CA ASP A 360 -21.94 -0.20 -12.81
C ASP A 360 -22.98 0.76 -13.41
N GLY A 361 -22.80 2.06 -13.15
CA GLY A 361 -23.74 3.09 -13.54
C GLY A 361 -23.32 3.73 -14.86
N ASP A 362 -24.21 3.69 -15.85
CA ASP A 362 -24.11 4.45 -17.10
C ASP A 362 -24.38 5.96 -16.87
N ALA A 363 -23.60 6.62 -16.01
CA ALA A 363 -23.72 8.06 -15.85
C ALA A 363 -23.31 8.76 -17.17
N ALA A 364 -24.20 9.58 -17.73
CA ALA A 364 -23.95 10.31 -18.97
C ALA A 364 -22.72 11.23 -18.85
N VAL A 365 -21.78 11.07 -19.78
CA VAL A 365 -20.45 11.69 -19.77
C VAL A 365 -20.43 12.92 -20.70
N PRO A 366 -19.99 14.10 -20.24
CA PRO A 366 -19.55 15.17 -21.14
C PRO A 366 -18.32 14.70 -21.91
N ALA A 367 -18.30 14.84 -23.23
CA ALA A 367 -17.23 14.33 -24.08
C ALA A 367 -15.85 14.89 -23.65
N ALA A 368 -14.98 14.04 -23.11
CA ALA A 368 -13.54 14.29 -23.17
C ALA A 368 -13.02 13.88 -24.54
N ASP A 369 -11.85 14.37 -24.91
CA ASP A 369 -11.22 14.07 -26.18
C ASP A 369 -11.10 12.56 -26.39
N ALA A 370 -11.64 12.08 -27.52
CA ALA A 370 -11.46 10.70 -27.92
C ALA A 370 -9.96 10.47 -28.16
N VAL A 371 -9.30 9.75 -27.25
CA VAL A 371 -7.92 9.33 -27.45
C VAL A 371 -7.91 8.32 -28.60
N GLU A 372 -7.20 8.66 -29.68
CA GLU A 372 -6.98 7.73 -30.78
C GLU A 372 -6.05 6.61 -30.30
N LEU A 373 -6.64 5.45 -30.00
CA LEU A 373 -5.89 4.29 -29.53
C LEU A 373 -5.19 3.61 -30.70
N SER A 374 -3.90 3.30 -30.52
CA SER A 374 -3.14 2.53 -31.52
C SER A 374 -3.77 1.15 -31.74
N ALA A 375 -3.92 0.77 -33.00
CA ALA A 375 -4.30 -0.58 -33.42
C ALA A 375 -3.07 -1.47 -33.72
N ASP A 376 -1.84 -0.98 -33.53
CA ASP A 376 -0.63 -1.76 -33.74
C ASP A 376 -0.47 -2.80 -32.62
N PRO A 377 -0.47 -4.12 -32.94
CA PRO A 377 -0.32 -5.17 -31.94
C PRO A 377 0.98 -5.08 -31.11
N LEU A 378 2.06 -4.51 -31.65
CA LEU A 378 3.31 -4.34 -30.91
C LEU A 378 3.16 -3.25 -29.84
N VAL A 379 2.54 -2.11 -30.20
CA VAL A 379 2.24 -1.03 -29.25
C VAL A 379 1.31 -1.53 -28.15
N LEU A 380 0.27 -2.29 -28.52
CA LEU A 380 -0.65 -2.89 -27.54
C LEU A 380 0.07 -3.86 -26.60
N ARG A 381 1.00 -4.66 -27.12
CA ARG A 381 1.80 -5.56 -26.28
C ARG A 381 2.64 -4.78 -25.27
N THR A 382 3.36 -3.75 -25.72
CA THR A 382 4.19 -2.92 -24.83
C THR A 382 3.37 -2.24 -23.74
N ARG A 383 2.18 -1.71 -24.06
CA ARG A 383 1.28 -1.11 -23.06
C ARG A 383 0.78 -2.16 -22.06
N LEU A 384 0.43 -3.36 -22.53
CA LEU A 384 0.06 -4.47 -21.65
C LEU A 384 1.22 -4.93 -20.76
N ASP A 385 2.44 -5.01 -21.29
CA ASP A 385 3.65 -5.35 -20.52
C ASP A 385 3.87 -4.36 -19.37
N ARG A 386 3.60 -3.07 -19.59
CA ARG A 386 3.67 -2.06 -18.52
C ARG A 386 2.62 -2.28 -17.44
N ALA A 387 1.38 -2.58 -17.80
CA ALA A 387 0.34 -2.89 -16.82
C ALA A 387 0.63 -4.19 -16.04
N LEU A 388 1.19 -5.21 -16.71
CA LEU A 388 1.65 -6.43 -16.06
C LEU A 388 2.81 -6.17 -15.09
N ALA A 389 3.71 -5.25 -15.44
CA ALA A 389 4.84 -4.86 -14.60
C ALA A 389 4.39 -4.17 -13.31
N TYR A 390 3.32 -3.38 -13.34
CA TYR A 390 2.74 -2.77 -12.14
C TYR A 390 2.40 -3.84 -11.10
N ASP A 391 1.62 -4.85 -11.50
CA ASP A 391 1.20 -5.94 -10.60
C ASP A 391 2.38 -6.84 -10.19
N GLY A 392 3.35 -7.08 -11.08
CA GLY A 392 4.57 -7.83 -10.76
C GLY A 392 5.46 -7.13 -9.71
N ALA A 393 5.61 -5.82 -9.85
CA ALA A 393 6.33 -4.97 -8.90
C ALA A 393 5.67 -4.95 -7.51
N GLU A 394 4.34 -4.77 -7.46
CA GLU A 394 3.56 -4.83 -6.22
C GLU A 394 3.72 -6.19 -5.53
N ASN A 395 3.65 -7.29 -6.31
CA ASN A 395 3.72 -8.65 -5.76
C ASN A 395 5.06 -8.95 -5.09
N VAL A 396 6.17 -8.55 -5.72
CA VAL A 396 7.53 -8.75 -5.16
C VAL A 396 7.78 -7.83 -3.97
N SER A 397 7.24 -6.60 -3.99
CA SER A 397 7.23 -5.69 -2.84
C SER A 397 6.52 -6.34 -1.65
N ALA A 398 5.33 -6.91 -1.85
CA ALA A 398 4.57 -7.60 -0.81
C ALA A 398 5.30 -8.85 -0.28
N ALA A 399 5.85 -9.67 -1.18
CA ALA A 399 6.63 -10.86 -0.79
C ALA A 399 7.82 -10.50 0.12
N TYR A 400 8.48 -9.37 -0.14
CA TYR A 400 9.57 -8.90 0.73
C TYR A 400 9.09 -8.64 2.16
N GLY A 401 7.98 -7.91 2.34
CA GLY A 401 7.41 -7.61 3.66
C GLY A 401 7.10 -8.89 4.44
N TYR A 402 6.45 -9.85 3.79
CA TYR A 402 6.14 -11.15 4.41
C TYR A 402 7.38 -11.96 4.78
N TYR A 403 8.36 -12.09 3.87
CA TYR A 403 9.54 -12.91 4.15
C TYR A 403 10.45 -12.30 5.21
N ILE A 404 10.56 -10.97 5.30
CA ILE A 404 11.35 -10.34 6.36
C ILE A 404 10.66 -10.48 7.72
N ASP A 405 9.33 -10.36 7.78
CA ASP A 405 8.55 -10.55 9.01
C ASP A 405 8.58 -11.99 9.53
N ASP A 406 8.65 -12.95 8.62
CA ASP A 406 8.74 -14.39 8.91
C ASP A 406 10.19 -14.90 9.08
N PHE A 407 11.19 -14.01 9.00
CA PHE A 407 12.61 -14.35 9.14
C PHE A 407 13.10 -15.36 8.08
N ARG A 408 12.49 -15.35 6.88
CA ARG A 408 12.76 -16.27 5.77
C ARG A 408 13.92 -15.79 4.92
N TRP A 409 15.14 -15.79 5.49
CA TRP A 409 16.32 -15.18 4.86
C TRP A 409 16.66 -15.73 3.47
N PRO A 410 16.66 -17.05 3.23
CA PRO A 410 16.94 -17.59 1.90
C PRO A 410 15.91 -17.11 0.87
N GLU A 411 14.62 -17.16 1.21
CA GLU A 411 13.56 -16.70 0.31
C GLU A 411 13.60 -15.18 0.11
N MET A 412 13.79 -14.39 1.18
CA MET A 412 13.96 -12.94 1.11
C MET A 412 15.16 -12.55 0.23
N GLY A 413 16.31 -13.23 0.39
CA GLY A 413 17.50 -12.99 -0.43
C GLY A 413 17.29 -13.34 -1.90
N ALA A 414 16.54 -14.41 -2.19
CA ALA A 414 16.21 -14.82 -3.54
C ALA A 414 15.27 -13.83 -4.27
N LEU A 415 14.54 -12.96 -3.57
CA LEU A 415 13.74 -11.90 -4.20
C LEU A 415 14.60 -10.90 -4.98
N PHE A 416 15.87 -10.74 -4.63
CA PHE A 416 16.74 -9.74 -5.27
C PHE A 416 17.26 -10.23 -6.61
N ALA A 417 17.47 -9.32 -7.55
CA ALA A 417 18.18 -9.59 -8.79
C ALA A 417 19.62 -10.05 -8.49
N GLU A 418 20.28 -10.74 -9.42
CA GLU A 418 21.65 -11.25 -9.18
C GLU A 418 22.63 -10.14 -8.76
N LYS A 419 22.47 -8.97 -9.38
CA LYS A 419 23.28 -7.76 -9.12
C LYS A 419 22.53 -6.71 -8.27
N GLY A 420 21.43 -7.11 -7.64
CA GLY A 420 20.63 -6.23 -6.80
C GLY A 420 21.32 -5.89 -5.48
N ASN A 421 20.76 -4.93 -4.74
CA ASN A 421 21.27 -4.49 -3.44
C ASN A 421 20.14 -4.20 -2.46
N LYS A 422 20.48 -4.24 -1.17
CA LYS A 422 19.54 -3.95 -0.08
C LYS A 422 20.22 -3.11 0.98
N GLN A 423 19.53 -2.08 1.48
CA GLN A 423 19.90 -1.41 2.71
C GLN A 423 19.53 -2.27 3.93
N SER A 424 20.44 -2.39 4.89
CA SER A 424 20.08 -2.74 6.26
C SER A 424 20.01 -1.46 7.08
N PRO A 425 18.91 -1.23 7.83
CA PRO A 425 18.71 -0.01 8.59
C PRO A 425 19.92 0.36 9.45
N PHE A 426 20.26 1.64 9.46
CA PHE A 426 21.29 2.25 10.32
C PHE A 426 22.73 1.76 10.08
N ALA A 427 22.97 0.96 9.03
CA ALA A 427 24.29 0.43 8.69
C ALA A 427 24.72 0.87 7.28
N GLY A 428 24.03 0.41 6.25
CA GLY A 428 24.45 0.60 4.86
C GLY A 428 23.91 -0.46 3.91
N TYR A 429 24.44 -0.46 2.69
CA TYR A 429 24.02 -1.32 1.60
C TYR A 429 24.89 -2.56 1.46
N TYR A 430 24.23 -3.66 1.12
CA TYR A 430 24.82 -4.96 0.83
C TYR A 430 24.53 -5.34 -0.62
N LEU A 431 25.59 -5.67 -1.37
CA LEU A 431 25.53 -5.89 -2.81
C LEU A 431 25.46 -7.38 -3.14
N GLY A 432 24.41 -7.80 -3.84
CA GLY A 432 24.16 -9.18 -4.24
C GLY A 432 23.52 -10.03 -3.15
N ARG A 433 22.86 -11.12 -3.59
CA ARG A 433 22.05 -12.01 -2.74
C ARG A 433 22.79 -12.51 -1.50
N ASP A 434 24.06 -12.93 -1.65
CA ASP A 434 24.85 -13.47 -0.55
C ASP A 434 25.15 -12.45 0.54
N ARG A 435 25.46 -11.21 0.16
CA ARG A 435 25.73 -10.12 1.12
C ARG A 435 24.45 -9.72 1.84
N ILE A 436 23.34 -9.69 1.12
CA ILE A 436 22.00 -9.39 1.67
C ILE A 436 21.61 -10.43 2.72
N MET A 437 21.69 -11.73 2.39
CA MET A 437 21.38 -12.82 3.32
C MET A 437 22.36 -12.83 4.51
N GLY A 438 23.65 -12.63 4.24
CA GLY A 438 24.67 -12.59 5.28
C GLY A 438 24.39 -11.51 6.34
N ALA A 439 23.89 -10.34 5.93
CA ALA A 439 23.52 -9.27 6.86
C ALA A 439 22.32 -9.63 7.75
N THR A 440 21.27 -10.23 7.19
CA THR A 440 20.10 -10.64 8.00
C THR A 440 20.45 -11.78 8.94
N THR A 441 21.20 -12.79 8.48
CA THR A 441 21.69 -13.89 9.33
C THR A 441 22.63 -13.38 10.43
N ALA A 442 23.53 -12.45 10.14
CA ALA A 442 24.42 -11.87 11.14
C ALA A 442 23.67 -11.05 12.22
N THR A 443 22.52 -10.47 11.85
CA THR A 443 21.71 -9.66 12.78
C THR A 443 20.80 -10.53 13.64
N TRP A 444 20.15 -11.52 13.03
CA TRP A 444 19.00 -12.21 13.62
C TRP A 444 19.22 -13.71 13.84
N GLY A 445 20.30 -14.29 13.30
CA GLY A 445 20.57 -15.73 13.37
C GLY A 445 19.73 -16.55 12.39
N ASP A 446 19.64 -17.85 12.69
CA ASP A 446 18.88 -18.80 11.87
C ASP A 446 17.37 -18.54 11.96
N PRO A 447 16.60 -18.78 10.87
CA PRO A 447 15.15 -18.63 10.87
C PRO A 447 14.47 -19.44 12.00
N PRO A 448 13.74 -18.80 12.93
CA PRO A 448 13.04 -19.50 13.98
C PRO A 448 11.76 -20.18 13.45
N LEU A 449 11.30 -21.24 14.14
CA LEU A 449 10.03 -21.92 13.81
C LEU A 449 8.79 -21.11 14.24
N THR A 450 8.95 -20.32 15.29
CA THR A 450 7.91 -19.46 15.88
C THR A 450 8.52 -18.13 16.30
N ARG A 451 7.69 -17.11 16.46
CA ARG A 451 8.14 -15.75 16.79
C ARG A 451 7.46 -15.25 18.06
N PRO A 452 8.21 -14.74 19.06
CA PRO A 452 7.61 -14.17 20.26
C PRO A 452 6.93 -12.82 19.97
N GLY A 453 7.22 -12.19 18.83
CA GLY A 453 6.65 -10.92 18.40
C GLY A 453 7.01 -10.65 16.94
N ILE A 454 6.33 -9.67 16.33
CA ILE A 454 6.55 -9.25 14.95
C ILE A 454 6.66 -7.73 14.94
N SER A 455 7.63 -7.20 14.17
CA SER A 455 7.70 -5.80 13.80
C SER A 455 7.35 -5.73 12.32
N TYR A 456 6.08 -5.45 12.01
CA TYR A 456 5.55 -5.69 10.67
C TYR A 456 6.19 -4.77 9.64
N HIS A 457 6.62 -5.33 8.52
CA HIS A 457 7.09 -4.56 7.37
C HIS A 457 5.96 -4.41 6.35
N TRP A 458 4.84 -3.85 6.78
CA TRP A 458 3.66 -3.74 5.93
C TRP A 458 3.86 -2.63 4.89
N ARG A 459 3.94 -3.02 3.62
CA ARG A 459 4.27 -2.14 2.49
C ARG A 459 3.02 -1.63 1.77
N THR A 460 2.46 -0.54 2.27
CA THR A 460 1.14 -0.03 1.85
C THR A 460 1.21 1.17 0.90
N GLN A 461 0.09 1.45 0.23
CA GLN A 461 -0.11 2.62 -0.64
C GLN A 461 0.99 2.80 -1.72
N PRO A 462 1.21 1.81 -2.61
CA PRO A 462 2.30 1.86 -3.58
C PRO A 462 2.11 2.96 -4.65
N VAL A 463 3.17 3.70 -4.97
CA VAL A 463 3.29 4.46 -6.23
C VAL A 463 4.34 3.75 -7.09
N ILE A 464 3.91 3.23 -8.24
CA ILE A 464 4.74 2.39 -9.11
C ILE A 464 4.88 3.02 -10.48
N SER A 465 6.09 3.48 -10.80
CA SER A 465 6.42 4.05 -12.11
C SER A 465 7.09 2.98 -12.96
N VAL A 466 6.54 2.66 -14.13
CA VAL A 466 7.05 1.59 -15.01
C VAL A 466 7.74 2.17 -16.23
N SER A 467 8.93 1.67 -16.54
CA SER A 467 9.69 2.01 -17.74
C SER A 467 8.94 1.72 -19.05
N ALA A 468 9.27 2.46 -20.11
CA ALA A 468 8.59 2.39 -21.39
C ALA A 468 8.59 0.97 -22.01
N ASP A 469 9.64 0.18 -21.78
CA ASP A 469 9.73 -1.20 -22.27
C ASP A 469 9.05 -2.24 -21.36
N GLY A 470 8.51 -1.84 -20.21
CA GLY A 470 7.82 -2.71 -19.26
C GLY A 470 8.73 -3.71 -18.54
N ARG A 471 10.06 -3.51 -18.51
CA ARG A 471 11.02 -4.47 -17.92
C ARG A 471 11.63 -4.01 -16.59
N SER A 472 11.29 -2.82 -16.14
CA SER A 472 11.79 -2.21 -14.91
C SER A 472 10.78 -1.23 -14.33
N ALA A 473 10.76 -1.09 -13.01
CA ALA A 473 9.91 -0.13 -12.31
C ALA A 473 10.58 0.47 -11.07
N HIS A 474 10.11 1.64 -10.66
CA HIS A 474 10.37 2.23 -9.35
C HIS A 474 9.13 2.05 -8.50
N VAL A 475 9.35 1.76 -7.22
CA VAL A 475 8.30 1.51 -6.25
C VAL A 475 8.55 2.39 -5.04
N ARG A 476 7.58 3.25 -4.73
CA ARG A 476 7.48 3.91 -3.43
C ARG A 476 6.38 3.23 -2.63
N VAL A 477 6.67 2.85 -1.40
CA VAL A 477 5.67 2.34 -0.45
C VAL A 477 5.94 2.88 0.94
N ARG A 478 4.89 3.00 1.74
CA ARG A 478 5.01 3.23 3.17
C ARG A 478 5.58 2.01 3.85
N LEU A 479 6.28 2.23 4.96
CA LEU A 479 6.40 1.22 6.00
C LEU A 479 5.36 1.57 7.07
N PHE A 480 4.25 0.84 7.06
CA PHE A 480 3.28 0.87 8.16
C PHE A 480 3.65 -0.24 9.14
N GLN A 481 4.15 0.10 10.32
CA GLN A 481 4.78 -0.87 11.20
C GLN A 481 4.09 -0.91 12.57
N PRO A 482 2.92 -1.57 12.68
CA PRO A 482 2.47 -2.06 13.97
C PRO A 482 3.49 -3.08 14.50
N ARG A 483 3.56 -3.24 15.82
CA ARG A 483 4.39 -4.26 16.45
C ARG A 483 3.58 -5.07 17.44
N THR A 484 3.91 -6.33 17.61
CA THR A 484 3.26 -7.20 18.60
C THR A 484 4.29 -8.03 19.35
N HIS A 485 3.93 -8.45 20.56
CA HIS A 485 4.70 -9.37 21.37
C HIS A 485 3.76 -10.24 22.22
N LYS A 486 4.20 -11.44 22.60
CA LYS A 486 3.43 -12.39 23.42
C LYS A 486 3.20 -11.95 24.87
N HIS A 487 3.94 -10.95 25.31
CA HIS A 487 3.81 -10.37 26.64
C HIS A 487 3.42 -8.90 26.51
N PRO A 488 2.63 -8.36 27.45
CA PRO A 488 2.32 -6.95 27.48
C PRO A 488 3.57 -6.08 27.40
N SER A 489 3.48 -5.04 26.60
CA SER A 489 4.58 -4.15 26.26
C SER A 489 5.10 -3.39 27.46
N LYS A 490 6.42 -3.19 27.53
CA LYS A 490 7.02 -2.16 28.39
C LYS A 490 7.56 -1.04 27.52
N ALA A 491 7.60 0.16 28.07
CA ALA A 491 8.16 1.31 27.39
C ALA A 491 9.60 1.05 26.93
N GLY A 492 9.85 1.24 25.64
CA GLY A 492 11.15 1.05 25.00
C GLY A 492 11.50 -0.40 24.64
N ASP A 493 10.63 -1.38 24.87
CA ASP A 493 10.83 -2.74 24.35
C ASP A 493 10.78 -2.71 22.81
N PHE A 494 11.67 -3.46 22.13
CA PHE A 494 11.74 -3.45 20.66
C PHE A 494 10.41 -3.85 20.00
N TYR A 495 9.73 -4.87 20.55
CA TYR A 495 8.43 -5.34 20.09
C TYR A 495 7.25 -4.74 20.87
N ALA A 496 7.44 -3.61 21.55
CA ALA A 496 6.34 -2.93 22.24
C ALA A 496 5.22 -2.63 21.24
N ALA A 497 4.00 -3.04 21.59
CA ALA A 497 2.77 -2.67 20.91
C ALA A 497 2.70 -1.16 20.76
N GLY A 498 2.47 -0.73 19.52
CA GLY A 498 2.60 0.64 19.09
C GLY A 498 2.68 0.69 17.57
N PHE A 499 2.60 1.92 17.05
CA PHE A 499 2.73 2.18 15.62
C PHE A 499 4.04 2.91 15.36
N HIS A 500 4.70 2.49 14.29
CA HIS A 500 5.91 3.12 13.78
C HIS A 500 5.73 3.37 12.29
N GLY A 501 6.42 4.39 11.80
CA GLY A 501 6.37 4.77 10.38
C GLY A 501 7.74 4.82 9.75
N GLY A 502 7.80 4.42 8.49
CA GLY A 502 8.96 4.56 7.63
C GLY A 502 8.55 4.76 6.17
N MET A 503 9.53 4.86 5.29
CA MET A 503 9.31 4.91 3.85
C MET A 503 10.29 3.98 3.15
N TYR A 504 9.82 3.27 2.12
CA TYR A 504 10.67 2.76 1.05
C TYR A 504 10.52 3.72 -0.14
N PRO A 505 11.38 4.74 -0.26
CA PRO A 505 11.06 5.90 -1.09
C PRO A 505 11.33 5.67 -2.59
N ASN A 506 12.22 4.73 -2.93
CA ASN A 506 12.80 4.58 -4.26
C ASN A 506 13.28 3.15 -4.54
N ASP A 507 12.52 2.14 -4.13
CA ASP A 507 12.84 0.77 -4.49
C ASP A 507 12.83 0.61 -6.02
N GLN A 508 13.73 -0.19 -6.54
CA GLN A 508 13.81 -0.52 -7.97
C GLN A 508 13.55 -2.00 -8.16
N VAL A 509 12.79 -2.37 -9.18
CA VAL A 509 12.53 -3.76 -9.56
C VAL A 509 12.78 -3.96 -11.04
N VAL A 510 13.20 -5.17 -11.41
CA VAL A 510 13.53 -5.56 -12.79
C VAL A 510 12.94 -6.91 -13.13
N LEU A 511 12.63 -7.12 -14.41
CA LEU A 511 12.26 -8.42 -14.95
C LEU A 511 13.54 -9.20 -15.33
N GLU A 512 13.97 -10.09 -14.44
CA GLU A 512 15.16 -10.95 -14.59
C GLU A 512 14.70 -12.39 -14.86
N ASP A 513 15.09 -12.94 -16.01
CA ASP A 513 14.76 -14.32 -16.42
C ASP A 513 13.26 -14.67 -16.34
N GLY A 514 12.39 -13.70 -16.67
CA GLY A 514 10.94 -13.88 -16.67
C GLY A 514 10.27 -13.78 -15.30
N SER A 515 11.02 -13.42 -14.26
CA SER A 515 10.52 -13.19 -12.90
C SER A 515 10.86 -11.78 -12.44
N TRP A 516 9.91 -11.09 -11.80
CA TRP A 516 10.17 -9.81 -11.17
C TRP A 516 11.08 -9.99 -9.96
N ARG A 517 12.10 -9.14 -9.85
CA ARG A 517 13.10 -9.18 -8.76
C ARG A 517 13.43 -7.77 -8.26
N LEU A 518 13.74 -7.64 -6.97
CA LEU A 518 14.23 -6.39 -6.38
C LEU A 518 15.64 -6.07 -6.88
N TRP A 519 15.82 -4.92 -7.53
CA TRP A 519 17.13 -4.40 -7.93
C TRP A 519 17.78 -3.58 -6.82
N SER A 520 17.04 -2.66 -6.22
CA SER A 520 17.53 -1.87 -5.08
C SER A 520 16.41 -1.69 -4.09
N LEU A 521 16.71 -1.87 -2.81
CA LEU A 521 15.76 -1.64 -1.74
C LEU A 521 16.35 -0.68 -0.71
N THR A 522 15.63 0.40 -0.46
CA THR A 522 16.06 1.52 0.40
C THR A 522 14.99 1.76 1.46
N ILE A 523 15.40 1.95 2.70
CA ILE A 523 14.51 2.18 3.83
C ILE A 523 14.92 3.44 4.59
N ASP A 524 14.03 4.41 4.59
CA ASP A 524 14.15 5.64 5.37
C ASP A 524 13.28 5.47 6.63
N GLU A 525 13.92 5.29 7.79
CA GLU A 525 13.20 5.05 9.04
C GLU A 525 13.99 5.50 10.28
N PRO A 526 13.30 5.68 11.43
CA PRO A 526 11.85 5.83 11.58
C PRO A 526 11.41 7.29 11.43
N TYR A 527 10.30 7.55 10.74
CA TYR A 527 9.69 8.90 10.66
C TYR A 527 8.93 9.27 11.93
N PHE A 528 8.27 8.30 12.55
CA PHE A 528 7.68 8.44 13.88
C PHE A 528 7.71 7.10 14.62
N VAL A 529 7.61 7.15 15.95
CA VAL A 529 7.61 5.97 16.81
C VAL A 529 6.65 6.17 17.98
N SER A 530 5.97 5.10 18.39
CA SER A 530 5.36 4.99 19.72
C SER A 530 6.37 4.37 20.71
N PRO A 531 6.78 5.05 21.80
CA PRO A 531 7.63 4.47 22.84
C PRO A 531 6.93 3.34 23.60
N ASP A 532 5.62 3.47 23.74
CA ASP A 532 4.69 2.47 24.27
C ASP A 532 3.26 2.75 23.77
N TRP A 533 2.35 1.81 24.03
CA TRP A 533 0.94 1.97 23.68
C TRP A 533 0.23 3.04 24.51
N SER A 534 0.47 3.14 25.81
CA SER A 534 -0.30 4.05 26.68
C SER A 534 -0.12 5.52 26.34
N GLY A 535 1.10 5.90 25.96
CA GLY A 535 1.46 7.25 25.55
C GLY A 535 1.41 7.48 24.03
N GLY A 536 1.50 6.42 23.23
CA GLY A 536 1.45 6.50 21.78
C GLY A 536 2.60 7.30 21.16
N TRP A 537 2.40 7.78 19.93
CA TRP A 537 3.42 8.55 19.21
C TRP A 537 3.65 9.97 19.77
N SER A 538 2.82 10.44 20.72
CA SER A 538 2.94 11.80 21.28
C SER A 538 3.58 11.84 22.67
N SER A 539 3.92 10.70 23.27
CA SER A 539 4.64 10.64 24.54
C SER A 539 6.16 10.61 24.41
N VAL A 540 6.68 10.84 23.20
CA VAL A 540 8.13 10.79 22.94
C VAL A 540 8.79 12.02 23.59
N PRO A 541 9.92 11.86 24.31
CA PRO A 541 10.62 12.99 24.88
C PRO A 541 11.08 14.00 23.82
N PRO A 542 11.29 15.27 24.17
CA PRO A 542 11.93 16.24 23.28
C PRO A 542 13.23 15.70 22.66
N ALA A 543 13.52 16.07 21.42
CA ALA A 543 14.62 15.47 20.66
C ALA A 543 16.00 15.65 21.32
N ASP A 544 16.22 16.76 22.04
CA ASP A 544 17.45 17.07 22.77
C ASP A 544 17.60 16.30 24.09
N GLU A 545 16.51 15.77 24.64
CA GLU A 545 16.51 14.92 25.84
C GLU A 545 16.68 13.43 25.51
N GLN A 546 16.56 13.05 24.23
CA GLN A 546 16.68 11.66 23.81
C GLN A 546 18.15 11.20 23.72
N PRO A 547 18.46 9.98 24.20
CA PRO A 547 19.81 9.45 24.07
C PRO A 547 20.15 9.21 22.60
N THR A 548 21.41 9.43 22.23
CA THR A 548 21.91 9.01 20.92
C THR A 548 21.79 7.49 20.80
N PRO A 549 21.11 6.96 19.78
CA PRO A 549 21.00 5.52 19.58
C PRO A 549 22.36 4.86 19.40
N ARG A 550 22.49 3.62 19.87
CA ARG A 550 23.70 2.84 19.61
C ARG A 550 23.88 2.60 18.10
N PRO A 551 25.12 2.60 17.60
CA PRO A 551 25.39 2.21 16.21
C PRO A 551 24.87 0.80 15.92
N SER A 552 24.54 0.54 14.66
CA SER A 552 24.15 -0.80 14.23
C SER A 552 25.28 -1.81 14.50
N PRO A 553 25.00 -2.97 15.14
CA PRO A 553 25.99 -4.02 15.33
C PRO A 553 26.61 -4.50 14.01
N LEU A 554 25.87 -4.42 12.91
CA LEU A 554 26.34 -4.80 11.58
C LEU A 554 27.63 -4.10 11.17
N LEU A 555 27.86 -2.86 11.62
CA LEU A 555 29.08 -2.11 11.32
C LEU A 555 30.36 -2.80 11.80
N THR A 556 30.25 -3.73 12.76
CA THR A 556 31.38 -4.50 13.27
C THR A 556 31.29 -5.98 12.94
N VAL A 557 30.10 -6.60 13.06
CA VAL A 557 29.96 -8.06 12.90
C VAL A 557 29.89 -8.50 11.45
N TYR A 558 29.31 -7.68 10.57
CA TYR A 558 29.18 -7.96 9.14
C TYR A 558 29.05 -6.64 8.37
N PRO A 559 30.16 -5.88 8.21
CA PRO A 559 30.11 -4.50 7.72
C PRO A 559 29.46 -4.39 6.32
N PRO A 560 28.72 -3.30 6.04
CA PRO A 560 28.12 -3.06 4.74
C PRO A 560 29.18 -2.80 3.67
N ASP A 561 28.84 -3.07 2.41
CA ASP A 561 29.69 -2.76 1.27
C ASP A 561 29.78 -1.24 1.04
N ILE A 562 28.66 -0.54 1.28
CA ILE A 562 28.58 0.92 1.30
C ILE A 562 27.96 1.35 2.63
N PRO A 563 28.73 1.95 3.56
CA PRO A 563 28.18 2.46 4.81
C PRO A 563 27.31 3.69 4.56
N MET A 564 26.25 3.89 5.37
CA MET A 564 25.37 5.07 5.26
C MET A 564 26.13 6.39 5.38
N THR A 565 27.23 6.42 6.15
CA THR A 565 28.10 7.59 6.31
C THR A 565 28.83 8.01 5.02
N ALA A 566 28.82 7.19 3.96
CA ALA A 566 29.41 7.51 2.67
C ALA A 566 28.45 8.21 1.70
N LEU A 567 27.14 8.28 2.02
CA LEU A 567 26.07 8.68 1.10
C LEU A 567 25.65 10.14 1.23
N GLY A 568 26.55 11.00 1.72
CA GLY A 568 26.42 12.45 1.68
C GLY A 568 25.05 12.98 2.08
N ARG A 569 24.46 13.82 1.23
CA ARG A 569 23.15 14.46 1.45
C ARG A 569 22.02 13.44 1.53
N ARG A 570 22.08 12.33 0.78
CA ARG A 570 20.98 11.37 0.70
C ARG A 570 20.66 10.73 2.06
N GLU A 571 21.69 10.51 2.88
CA GLU A 571 21.55 9.95 4.23
C GLU A 571 21.76 11.01 5.33
N GLU A 572 21.65 12.29 5.02
CA GLU A 572 21.75 13.35 6.02
C GLU A 572 20.58 13.26 7.03
N HIS A 573 20.88 13.42 8.31
CA HIS A 573 19.96 13.35 9.45
C HIS A 573 19.44 11.96 9.83
N PHE A 574 19.55 10.97 8.97
CA PHE A 574 19.15 9.59 9.28
C PHE A 574 20.08 8.94 10.31
N ARG A 575 19.54 8.05 11.14
CA ARG A 575 20.34 7.26 12.08
C ARG A 575 21.36 6.41 11.31
N GLY A 576 22.63 6.54 11.68
CA GLY A 576 23.75 5.86 10.99
C GLY A 576 24.24 6.58 9.72
N GLY A 577 23.54 7.64 9.29
CA GLY A 577 23.88 8.47 8.14
C GLY A 577 24.84 9.63 8.47
N THR A 578 24.75 10.69 7.68
CA THR A 578 25.60 11.87 7.79
C THR A 578 24.90 13.01 8.55
N GLY A 579 25.65 14.08 8.86
CA GLY A 579 25.08 15.27 9.50
C GLY A 579 24.65 15.06 10.95
N THR A 580 23.75 15.94 11.42
CA THR A 580 23.19 15.88 12.78
C THR A 580 21.95 15.00 12.78
N LEU A 581 21.94 13.95 13.60
CA LEU A 581 20.79 13.04 13.73
C LEU A 581 19.51 13.81 14.10
N ILE A 582 18.44 13.59 13.33
CA ILE A 582 17.07 14.00 13.69
C ILE A 582 16.31 12.75 14.12
N GLN A 583 15.66 12.81 15.27
CA GLN A 583 14.77 11.75 15.77
C GLN A 583 13.40 12.36 16.00
N TRP A 584 12.34 11.59 15.77
CA TRP A 584 10.99 11.94 16.20
C TRP A 584 11.01 12.39 17.67
N PRO A 585 10.46 13.56 18.06
CA PRO A 585 9.48 14.40 17.35
C PRO A 585 9.99 15.31 16.23
N GLY A 586 11.30 15.33 15.95
CA GLY A 586 11.87 16.07 14.82
C GLY A 586 11.40 15.57 13.46
N ILE A 587 11.40 16.46 12.47
CA ILE A 587 10.89 16.21 11.13
C ILE A 587 12.02 15.74 10.21
N LEU A 588 12.12 14.42 9.99
CA LEU A 588 13.10 13.85 9.06
C LEU A 588 12.79 14.25 7.59
N PRO A 589 13.83 14.41 6.74
CA PRO A 589 13.65 14.62 5.30
C PRO A 589 12.85 13.48 4.66
N MET A 590 11.90 13.82 3.78
CA MET A 590 11.16 12.84 3.00
C MET A 590 11.57 12.85 1.53
N TRP A 591 12.31 11.82 1.11
CA TRP A 591 12.78 11.69 -0.26
C TRP A 591 11.69 11.14 -1.19
N PHE A 592 11.68 11.62 -2.44
CA PHE A 592 10.79 11.15 -3.51
C PHE A 592 11.61 10.75 -4.74
N HIS A 593 11.27 9.61 -5.36
CA HIS A 593 11.86 9.22 -6.65
C HIS A 593 11.17 9.86 -7.86
N TYR A 594 10.07 10.59 -7.64
CA TYR A 594 9.28 11.25 -8.68
C TYR A 594 9.02 12.72 -8.33
N ARG A 595 8.93 13.52 -9.38
CA ARG A 595 8.38 14.87 -9.42
C ARG A 595 6.86 14.80 -9.45
N ASN A 596 6.19 15.90 -9.15
CA ASN A 596 4.73 15.97 -9.20
C ASN A 596 4.20 15.44 -10.54
N PRO A 597 3.30 14.43 -10.54
CA PRO A 597 2.88 13.73 -11.76
C PRO A 597 2.01 14.58 -12.70
N VAL A 598 1.59 15.77 -12.26
CA VAL A 598 0.79 16.70 -13.07
C VAL A 598 1.61 17.92 -13.46
N SER A 599 2.22 18.61 -12.50
CA SER A 599 2.94 19.87 -12.75
C SER A 599 4.41 19.67 -13.13
N GLY A 600 4.98 18.49 -12.88
CA GLY A 600 6.41 18.25 -13.02
C GLY A 600 7.27 18.94 -11.96
N ARG A 601 6.65 19.52 -10.91
CA ARG A 601 7.37 20.16 -9.81
C ARG A 601 8.33 19.19 -9.13
N GLU A 602 9.59 19.60 -9.05
CA GLU A 602 10.61 18.87 -8.31
C GLU A 602 10.43 19.09 -6.80
N PRO A 603 10.31 18.01 -5.99
CA PRO A 603 10.26 18.13 -4.53
C PRO A 603 11.64 18.51 -3.99
N GLU A 604 11.68 19.18 -2.83
CA GLU A 604 12.92 19.60 -2.17
C GLU A 604 13.94 18.44 -1.98
N ASN A 605 13.41 17.27 -1.62
CA ASN A 605 14.17 16.05 -1.45
C ASN A 605 13.84 15.08 -2.60
N PHE A 606 14.44 15.34 -3.76
CA PHE A 606 14.28 14.51 -4.96
C PHE A 606 15.48 13.58 -5.15
N TRP A 607 15.20 12.29 -5.34
CA TRP A 607 16.22 11.26 -5.58
C TRP A 607 15.71 10.18 -6.54
N PRO A 608 15.83 10.38 -7.87
CA PRO A 608 15.20 9.52 -8.87
C PRO A 608 15.94 8.21 -9.16
N ASP A 609 17.15 8.00 -8.65
CA ASP A 609 17.94 6.78 -8.92
C ASP A 609 18.13 5.96 -7.64
N CYS A 610 18.74 4.77 -7.72
CA CYS A 610 19.05 4.03 -6.51
C CYS A 610 20.14 4.74 -5.70
N VAL A 611 20.04 4.68 -4.38
CA VAL A 611 20.95 5.40 -3.47
C VAL A 611 22.42 4.99 -3.66
N PRO A 612 22.78 3.70 -3.77
CA PRO A 612 24.17 3.30 -4.00
C PRO A 612 24.82 3.91 -5.24
N SER A 613 24.02 4.30 -6.24
CA SER A 613 24.52 4.85 -7.51
C SER A 613 25.17 6.22 -7.38
N GLU A 614 25.02 6.90 -6.24
CA GLU A 614 25.74 8.14 -5.96
C GLU A 614 27.25 7.94 -6.02
N ILE A 615 27.73 6.85 -5.41
CA ILE A 615 29.15 6.56 -5.27
C ILE A 615 29.59 5.31 -6.05
N LEU A 616 28.63 4.50 -6.51
CA LEU A 616 28.86 3.26 -7.26
C LEU A 616 27.99 3.22 -8.55
N PRO A 617 28.34 3.97 -9.61
CA PRO A 617 27.52 4.09 -10.83
C PRO A 617 27.16 2.77 -11.53
N GLU A 618 27.94 1.71 -11.35
CA GLU A 618 27.68 0.37 -11.87
C GLU A 618 26.55 -0.38 -11.15
N SER A 619 26.10 0.15 -10.00
CA SER A 619 24.93 -0.37 -9.27
C SER A 619 23.59 0.08 -9.88
N ARG A 620 23.60 0.97 -10.88
CA ARG A 620 22.41 1.37 -11.64
C ARG A 620 21.88 0.22 -12.46
N MET A 621 20.58 -0.04 -12.43
CA MET A 621 19.95 -1.03 -13.33
C MET A 621 20.19 -0.72 -14.82
N THR A 622 20.40 0.55 -15.18
CA THR A 622 20.72 0.96 -16.55
C THR A 622 22.09 0.48 -17.05
N HIS A 623 23.04 0.21 -16.15
CA HIS A 623 24.30 -0.45 -16.52
C HIS A 623 24.10 -1.92 -16.95
N HIS A 624 22.93 -2.50 -16.63
CA HIS A 624 22.61 -3.90 -16.86
C HIS A 624 21.47 -4.08 -17.88
N GLY A 625 21.20 -3.06 -18.70
CA GLY A 625 20.28 -3.15 -19.84
C GLY A 625 18.80 -2.97 -19.50
N TYR A 626 18.50 -2.42 -18.32
CA TYR A 626 17.17 -1.96 -17.92
C TYR A 626 17.00 -0.46 -18.15
N GLN A 627 15.77 0.04 -18.04
CA GLN A 627 15.43 1.44 -18.29
C GLN A 627 15.00 2.14 -17.01
N MET A 628 15.35 3.42 -16.86
CA MET A 628 14.73 4.24 -15.82
C MET A 628 13.27 4.50 -16.20
N PRO A 629 12.32 4.30 -15.27
CA PRO A 629 10.96 4.80 -15.42
C PRO A 629 10.91 6.32 -15.52
N PRO A 630 9.83 6.88 -16.11
CA PRO A 630 9.57 8.31 -15.99
C PRO A 630 9.43 8.70 -14.51
N ASN A 631 9.90 9.90 -14.18
CA ASN A 631 9.89 10.43 -12.82
C ASN A 631 9.12 11.75 -12.73
N GLY A 632 8.16 11.98 -13.62
CA GLY A 632 7.32 13.17 -13.68
C GLY A 632 6.06 12.90 -14.50
N PRO A 633 5.40 13.94 -15.04
CA PRO A 633 4.27 13.78 -15.94
C PRO A 633 4.60 12.85 -17.09
N GLU A 634 3.77 11.84 -17.31
CA GLU A 634 4.01 10.83 -18.32
C GLU A 634 2.74 10.42 -19.06
N ILE A 635 2.91 10.06 -20.33
CA ILE A 635 1.89 9.44 -21.16
C ILE A 635 2.46 8.13 -21.68
N ASP A 636 1.82 7.02 -21.32
CA ASP A 636 2.15 5.68 -21.81
C ASP A 636 3.62 5.26 -21.63
N GLY A 637 4.27 5.65 -20.52
CA GLY A 637 5.63 5.22 -20.17
C GLY A 637 6.69 6.24 -20.55
N VAL A 638 6.25 7.38 -21.09
CA VAL A 638 7.10 8.39 -21.69
C VAL A 638 6.81 9.73 -21.02
N GLU A 639 7.86 10.36 -20.51
CA GLU A 639 7.79 11.68 -19.89
C GLU A 639 7.39 12.76 -20.91
N VAL A 640 6.56 13.72 -20.49
CA VAL A 640 5.97 14.78 -21.36
C VAL A 640 6.23 16.20 -20.90
#